data_AF-A0A6J3HQR2-F1
#
_entry.id   AF-A0A6J3HQR2-F1
#
_cell.length_a   1.000
_cell.length_b   1.000
_cell.length_c   1.000
_cell.angle_alpha   90.00
_cell.angle_beta   90.00
_cell.angle_gamma   90.00
#
_symmetry.space_group_name_H-M   'P 1'
#
loop_
_entity.id
_entity.type
_entity.pdbx_description
1 polymer ?
#
loop_
_entity_poly.entity_id
_entity_poly.type
_entity_poly.pdbx_seq_one_letter_code
_entity_poly.pdbx_strand_id
1 'polypeptide(L)'
;MSGSGRACSQPSDLHPMMTAALISNKPEFVKLFLENGVQLKDFVTWDTLLYLYENLEPSCLFHSKLQKLLAEEPECLACTPAAPRLQMHHVAQVLRELLGDFTQPLYPRPQHSDRPRLLLSVPHIKLNQVQGVSLRSLYKRSSGHVTFTMDPIRDLLIWAIVQNRRELAGIIWAQSQDCIVAALACSKILKELSKEEDDTDSSEEMLALAEECEQRAIGVFTECYRKDEERAQKLLIRVSEAWGKTTCLQLALEAKDMKFMSHGGIQAFLTKVWWGQLCVDNGLWRVTLCMLVFPLLLTGLISFRERRLQEVSSPAARARAFFTAPVVVFLLNILSYFAFLCLFAYVLMVDFQPTPSWCECAIYLWLFSLVCEEMRQLFYDPDECGLMKKAALYFSDFWNKLDVGAILLFVAGLTCRLVPETLYPGRVILSLDFILFCLRLMHIFTVSKTLGPKIIIVKRMMKDVFFFLFLLAVWVVSFGVAKQAILIHNEHRVDWIFRGAVYHSYLTIFGQIPGYIDGVNFNPEHCSPNGTDPYKPKCPESDAARHRPAFPEWLTVLLLCLYLLFTNILLLNLLIAMFNYTFQQVQEHTDQIWKFQRHDLIEEYHSRPPAPPPFILLSHLQLFIKRVVLKTPAKRHKQLKNKLEKNEEVALLSWEIYLKENYLQHQQFQQKQRPEQKIEDISNKVDAMADLLDLDPLKSSGSMEQRLASLEEQVAQTAQALHWIVRTLRDSGFGSEADVPTLASPKASEEPDAEPGGGKKMEERGDGYHVSARHLLYPSCAVTRFPVPNEKVPWETEFLIYDPPFYTAERKDIATMDPVGDALELLSTIQYNAVDGLRDRQSFHGPYVVQAGLPLNPMGRTGLRGRGSLNCFGPNHALHPVVTRWKWNEEGAICRKSIKKMLEVLVVKVPLSEHWALPGGSREPGETLPRKLKQILRQEHWPSFEKLLKRGSEVYKGYVDDPRNTDNAWIETVAVSIHFQDQNDVELNRLDSNLHACDPGVTIRWQVVDRRVPLYANHKTLLQKVAAELGAHY
;
A
#
# COMPACT_ATOMS: atom_id res chain seq x y z
N MET A 1 -22.69 -19.99 22.04
CA MET A 1 -22.70 -18.70 21.32
C MET A 1 -23.95 -18.64 20.44
N SER A 2 -25.04 -18.11 21.00
CA SER A 2 -26.32 -17.90 20.34
C SER A 2 -26.52 -16.42 20.04
N GLY A 3 -26.84 -16.10 18.78
CA GLY A 3 -27.59 -14.91 18.40
C GLY A 3 -26.93 -13.54 18.62
N SER A 4 -25.88 -13.21 17.86
CA SER A 4 -25.69 -11.81 17.45
C SER A 4 -26.25 -11.63 16.03
N GLY A 5 -27.13 -10.65 15.86
CA GLY A 5 -27.69 -10.31 14.57
C GLY A 5 -26.57 -9.91 13.62
N ARG A 6 -26.24 -10.77 12.65
CA ARG A 6 -25.45 -10.35 11.49
C ARG A 6 -26.21 -9.21 10.82
N ALA A 7 -25.65 -8.00 10.90
CA ALA A 7 -26.08 -6.91 10.05
C ALA A 7 -25.99 -7.42 8.61
N CYS A 8 -27.12 -7.53 7.92
CA CYS A 8 -27.17 -7.88 6.50
C CYS A 8 -26.73 -6.67 5.66
N SER A 9 -25.54 -6.14 5.91
CA SER A 9 -24.87 -5.21 5.00
C SER A 9 -24.15 -6.03 3.94
N GLN A 10 -24.33 -5.69 2.67
CA GLN A 10 -23.51 -6.30 1.62
C GLN A 10 -22.07 -5.77 1.80
N PRO A 11 -21.03 -6.58 1.54
CA PRO A 11 -19.64 -6.12 1.63
C PRO A 11 -19.36 -4.86 0.79
N SER A 12 -20.12 -4.65 -0.29
CA SER A 12 -20.07 -3.45 -1.14
C SER A 12 -20.42 -2.16 -0.41
N ASP A 13 -21.29 -2.22 0.60
CA ASP A 13 -21.71 -1.04 1.37
C ASP A 13 -20.55 -0.47 2.21
N LEU A 14 -19.51 -1.29 2.46
CA LEU A 14 -18.33 -0.91 3.22
C LEU A 14 -17.27 -0.21 2.36
N HIS A 15 -17.40 -0.17 1.03
CA HIS A 15 -16.39 0.42 0.13
C HIS A 15 -16.04 1.89 0.46
N PRO A 16 -17.01 2.80 0.75
CA PRO A 16 -16.68 4.18 1.11
C PRO A 16 -15.89 4.26 2.43
N MET A 17 -16.26 3.42 3.41
CA MET A 17 -15.59 3.37 4.72
C MET A 17 -14.19 2.78 4.60
N MET A 18 -14.00 1.77 3.74
CA MET A 18 -12.68 1.22 3.39
C MET A 18 -11.79 2.31 2.78
N THR A 19 -12.32 3.12 1.87
CA THR A 19 -11.58 4.23 1.25
C THR A 19 -11.13 5.25 2.30
N ALA A 20 -12.02 5.64 3.23
CA ALA A 20 -11.67 6.55 4.32
C ALA A 20 -10.63 5.96 5.29
N ALA A 21 -10.73 4.66 5.60
CA ALA A 21 -9.76 3.95 6.44
C ALA A 21 -8.38 3.87 5.78
N LEU A 22 -8.33 3.63 4.47
CA LEU A 22 -7.08 3.63 3.70
C LEU A 22 -6.43 5.01 3.73
N ILE A 23 -7.16 6.08 3.37
CA ILE A 23 -6.61 7.45 3.33
C ILE A 23 -6.06 7.85 4.71
N SER A 24 -6.82 7.60 5.78
CA SER A 24 -6.46 7.94 7.17
C SER A 24 -5.38 7.07 7.83
N ASN A 25 -4.79 6.12 7.10
CA ASN A 25 -3.74 5.22 7.59
C ASN A 25 -4.13 4.39 8.83
N LYS A 26 -5.33 3.79 8.84
CA LYS A 26 -5.80 2.96 9.96
C LYS A 26 -5.84 1.47 9.61
N PRO A 27 -4.72 0.73 9.77
CA PRO A 27 -4.59 -0.66 9.32
C PRO A 27 -5.57 -1.63 10.02
N GLU A 28 -5.89 -1.40 11.29
CA GLU A 28 -6.82 -2.25 12.04
C GLU A 28 -8.23 -2.28 11.43
N PHE A 29 -8.73 -1.13 10.93
CA PHE A 29 -10.01 -1.08 10.24
C PHE A 29 -9.96 -1.81 8.90
N VAL A 30 -8.86 -1.68 8.16
CA VAL A 30 -8.67 -2.40 6.88
C VAL A 30 -8.68 -3.91 7.14
N LYS A 31 -7.96 -4.38 8.16
CA LYS A 31 -7.94 -5.79 8.57
C LYS A 31 -9.33 -6.28 8.96
N LEU A 32 -10.07 -5.52 9.77
CA LEU A 32 -11.46 -5.82 10.13
C LEU A 32 -12.38 -5.92 8.90
N PHE A 33 -12.22 -5.03 7.91
CA PHE A 33 -13.02 -5.09 6.69
C PHE A 33 -12.68 -6.30 5.82
N LEU A 34 -11.41 -6.69 5.76
CA LEU A 34 -10.99 -7.93 5.08
C LEU A 34 -11.57 -9.17 5.77
N GLU A 35 -11.56 -9.22 7.11
CA GLU A 35 -12.17 -10.30 7.91
C GLU A 35 -13.69 -10.38 7.72
N ASN A 36 -14.36 -9.24 7.50
CA ASN A 36 -15.79 -9.18 7.18
C ASN A 36 -16.11 -9.50 5.71
N GLY A 37 -15.12 -9.89 4.90
CA GLY A 37 -15.32 -10.43 3.56
C GLY A 37 -15.29 -9.40 2.42
N VAL A 38 -14.73 -8.20 2.63
CA VAL A 38 -14.48 -7.25 1.54
C VAL A 38 -13.35 -7.77 0.65
N GLN A 39 -13.65 -8.05 -0.62
CA GLN A 39 -12.65 -8.48 -1.59
C GLN A 39 -11.95 -7.27 -2.22
N LEU A 40 -10.64 -7.15 -2.05
CA LEU A 40 -9.85 -6.07 -2.64
C LEU A 40 -9.94 -6.03 -4.17
N LYS A 41 -10.13 -7.20 -4.79
CA LYS A 41 -10.31 -7.30 -6.25
C LYS A 41 -11.56 -6.58 -6.73
N ASP A 42 -12.65 -6.61 -5.97
CA ASP A 42 -13.91 -5.96 -6.35
C ASP A 42 -13.94 -4.49 -5.92
N PHE A 43 -13.21 -4.14 -4.86
CA PHE A 43 -13.14 -2.79 -4.30
C PHE A 43 -12.34 -1.81 -5.16
N VAL A 44 -11.17 -2.21 -5.67
CA VAL A 44 -10.25 -1.31 -6.38
C VAL A 44 -10.69 -1.16 -7.83
N THR A 45 -11.53 -0.15 -8.09
CA THR A 45 -11.89 0.30 -9.44
C THR A 45 -10.92 1.37 -9.94
N TRP A 46 -10.95 1.67 -11.25
CA TRP A 46 -10.12 2.72 -11.83
C TRP A 46 -10.35 4.10 -11.19
N ASP A 47 -11.62 4.44 -10.94
CA ASP A 47 -11.99 5.72 -10.33
C ASP A 47 -11.62 5.75 -8.84
N THR A 48 -11.77 4.63 -8.12
CA THR A 48 -11.31 4.50 -6.74
C THR A 48 -9.80 4.71 -6.65
N LEU A 49 -9.03 4.10 -7.56
CA LEU A 49 -7.57 4.21 -7.57
C LEU A 49 -7.12 5.64 -7.89
N LEU A 50 -7.77 6.31 -8.85
CA LEU A 50 -7.49 7.71 -9.16
C LEU A 50 -7.79 8.60 -7.95
N TYR A 51 -8.93 8.39 -7.29
CA TYR A 51 -9.30 9.10 -6.07
C TYR A 51 -8.30 8.88 -4.92
N LEU A 52 -7.77 7.66 -4.77
CA LEU A 52 -6.72 7.37 -3.80
C LEU A 52 -5.40 8.10 -4.14
N TYR A 53 -5.04 8.21 -5.42
CA TYR A 53 -3.84 8.95 -5.85
C TYR A 53 -4.01 10.48 -5.74
N GLU A 54 -5.23 11.00 -5.85
CA GLU A 54 -5.52 12.42 -5.58
C GLU A 54 -5.36 12.77 -4.10
N ASN A 55 -5.60 11.81 -3.20
CA ASN A 55 -5.51 11.98 -1.75
C ASN A 55 -4.19 11.42 -1.17
N LEU A 56 -3.07 11.63 -1.85
CA LEU A 56 -1.74 11.35 -1.30
C LEU A 56 -1.39 12.34 -0.18
N GLU A 57 -0.58 11.88 0.78
CA GLU A 57 -0.06 12.75 1.82
C GLU A 57 0.89 13.81 1.22
N PRO A 58 0.69 15.13 1.45
CA PRO A 58 1.50 16.17 0.84
C PRO A 58 2.97 16.19 1.29
N SER A 59 3.27 15.59 2.44
CA SER A 59 4.63 15.42 2.98
C SER A 59 5.47 14.43 2.19
N CYS A 60 4.83 13.53 1.41
CA CYS A 60 5.53 12.49 0.69
C CYS A 60 6.30 13.02 -0.53
N LEU A 61 7.56 12.61 -0.70
CA LEU A 61 8.38 12.92 -1.86
C LEU A 61 7.71 12.56 -3.19
N PHE A 62 7.00 11.44 -3.25
CA PHE A 62 6.27 11.02 -4.46
C PHE A 62 5.20 12.05 -4.88
N HIS A 63 4.50 12.67 -3.91
CA HIS A 63 3.52 13.72 -4.19
C HIS A 63 4.20 14.95 -4.80
N SER A 64 5.34 15.38 -4.25
CA SER A 64 6.10 16.52 -4.76
C SER A 64 6.59 16.30 -6.20
N LYS A 65 7.08 15.10 -6.52
CA LYS A 65 7.50 14.72 -7.89
C LYS A 65 6.32 14.72 -8.86
N LEU A 66 5.18 14.19 -8.44
CA LEU A 66 3.97 14.15 -9.24
C LEU A 66 3.48 15.58 -9.55
N GLN A 67 3.52 16.47 -8.57
CA GLN A 67 3.15 17.89 -8.74
C GLN A 67 4.14 18.63 -9.65
N LYS A 68 5.44 18.31 -9.56
CA LYS A 68 6.46 18.86 -10.46
C LYS A 68 6.22 18.44 -11.91
N LEU A 69 5.95 17.15 -12.17
CA LEU A 69 5.63 16.69 -13.53
C LEU A 69 4.34 17.31 -14.07
N LEU A 70 3.32 17.47 -13.22
CA LEU A 70 2.08 18.16 -13.59
C LEU A 70 2.32 19.63 -14.00
N ALA A 71 3.32 20.28 -13.43
CA ALA A 71 3.71 21.65 -13.78
C ALA A 71 4.56 21.74 -15.06
N GLU A 72 5.35 20.71 -15.37
CA GLU A 72 6.24 20.65 -16.55
C GLU A 72 5.52 20.21 -17.85
N GLU A 73 4.31 19.65 -17.76
CA GLU A 73 3.55 19.12 -18.89
C GLU A 73 3.00 20.23 -19.84
N PRO A 74 3.31 20.18 -21.14
CA PRO A 74 2.94 21.23 -22.11
C PRO A 74 1.44 21.29 -22.43
N GLU A 75 0.67 20.22 -22.18
CA GLU A 75 -0.80 20.25 -22.31
C GLU A 75 -1.44 21.26 -21.33
N CYS A 76 -0.76 21.58 -20.23
CA CYS A 76 -1.17 22.58 -19.24
C CYS A 76 -0.97 24.03 -19.73
N LEU A 77 -0.08 24.24 -20.72
CA LEU A 77 0.15 25.55 -21.35
C LEU A 77 -0.86 25.84 -22.48
N ALA A 78 -1.51 24.82 -23.03
CA ALA A 78 -2.41 24.95 -24.19
C ALA A 78 -3.91 24.99 -23.82
N CYS A 79 -4.29 24.63 -22.59
CA CYS A 79 -5.69 24.64 -22.13
C CYS A 79 -5.95 25.80 -21.13
N THR A 80 -7.11 26.45 -21.26
CA THR A 80 -7.67 27.49 -20.36
C THR A 80 -7.60 27.12 -18.86
N PRO A 81 -7.71 28.08 -17.91
CA PRO A 81 -7.18 28.01 -16.53
C PRO A 81 -8.03 27.15 -15.57
N ALA A 82 -8.35 25.93 -15.97
CA ALA A 82 -8.86 24.91 -15.07
C ALA A 82 -7.67 24.11 -14.53
N ALA A 83 -7.57 24.00 -13.20
CA ALA A 83 -6.45 23.38 -12.50
C ALA A 83 -6.00 22.05 -13.14
N PRO A 84 -4.67 21.78 -13.19
CA PRO A 84 -4.13 20.55 -13.75
C PRO A 84 -4.74 19.36 -13.01
N ARG A 85 -5.46 18.50 -13.72
CA ARG A 85 -6.05 17.28 -13.15
C ARG A 85 -5.09 16.13 -13.27
N LEU A 86 -4.90 15.42 -12.17
CA LEU A 86 -4.09 14.20 -12.13
C LEU A 86 -4.69 13.14 -13.06
N GLN A 87 -3.84 12.46 -13.83
CA GLN A 87 -4.19 11.33 -14.66
C GLN A 87 -3.24 10.17 -14.37
N MET A 88 -3.72 8.94 -14.57
CA MET A 88 -2.95 7.73 -14.25
C MET A 88 -1.66 7.58 -15.07
N HIS A 89 -1.60 8.18 -16.27
CA HIS A 89 -0.39 8.12 -17.09
C HIS A 89 0.75 8.99 -16.51
N HIS A 90 0.43 10.07 -15.76
CA HIS A 90 1.44 10.83 -15.03
C HIS A 90 2.07 9.97 -13.92
N VAL A 91 1.23 9.23 -13.18
CA VAL A 91 1.69 8.26 -12.16
C VAL A 91 2.58 7.19 -12.80
N ALA A 92 2.19 6.65 -13.97
CA ALA A 92 3.01 5.67 -14.69
C ALA A 92 4.38 6.21 -15.11
N GLN A 93 4.49 7.50 -15.43
CA GLN A 93 5.76 8.11 -15.81
C GLN A 93 6.72 8.23 -14.62
N VAL A 94 6.23 8.70 -13.46
CA VAL A 94 7.02 8.72 -12.22
C VAL A 94 7.42 7.30 -11.82
N LEU A 95 6.48 6.35 -11.85
CA LEU A 95 6.78 4.96 -11.51
C LEU A 95 7.81 4.34 -12.47
N ARG A 96 7.80 4.71 -13.75
CA ARG A 96 8.80 4.24 -14.71
C ARG A 96 10.19 4.79 -14.40
N GLU A 97 10.28 6.04 -13.95
CA GLU A 97 11.54 6.63 -13.47
C GLU A 97 12.09 5.86 -12.26
N LEU A 98 11.24 5.50 -11.30
CA LEU A 98 11.63 4.77 -10.08
C LEU A 98 11.97 3.28 -10.34
N LEU A 99 11.16 2.58 -11.13
CA LEU A 99 11.43 1.17 -11.47
C LEU A 99 12.61 1.03 -12.44
N GLY A 100 12.72 1.94 -13.41
CA GLY A 100 13.75 1.95 -14.45
C GLY A 100 13.18 1.79 -15.88
N ASP A 101 13.98 2.24 -16.85
CA ASP A 101 13.59 2.32 -18.27
C ASP A 101 13.33 0.96 -18.94
N PHE A 102 13.89 -0.12 -18.37
CA PHE A 102 13.73 -1.50 -18.83
C PHE A 102 12.29 -2.03 -18.69
N THR A 103 11.45 -1.32 -17.92
CA THR A 103 10.04 -1.65 -17.72
C THR A 103 9.13 -0.97 -18.74
N GLN A 104 8.08 -1.68 -19.16
CA GLN A 104 6.96 -1.04 -19.85
C GLN A 104 6.12 -0.23 -18.85
N PRO A 105 5.51 0.90 -19.27
CA PRO A 105 4.65 1.69 -18.39
C PRO A 105 3.50 0.82 -17.86
N LEU A 106 3.33 0.81 -16.53
CA LEU A 106 2.33 -0.02 -15.85
C LEU A 106 0.90 0.37 -16.23
N TYR A 107 0.65 1.68 -16.35
CA TYR A 107 -0.63 2.21 -16.81
C TYR A 107 -0.50 2.73 -18.24
N PRO A 108 -1.29 2.20 -19.20
CA PRO A 108 -1.20 2.61 -20.59
C PRO A 108 -1.67 4.05 -20.76
N ARG A 109 -1.02 4.82 -21.64
CA ARG A 109 -1.52 6.13 -22.07
C ARG A 109 -2.79 5.90 -22.91
N PRO A 110 -3.91 6.59 -22.63
CA PRO A 110 -5.07 6.52 -23.51
C PRO A 110 -4.68 7.00 -24.90
N GLN A 111 -4.93 6.18 -25.94
CA GLN A 111 -4.66 6.59 -27.31
C GLN A 111 -5.55 7.79 -27.67
N HIS A 112 -4.98 8.83 -28.30
CA HIS A 112 -5.61 10.13 -28.60
C HIS A 112 -6.95 10.06 -29.37
N SER A 113 -7.37 8.89 -29.87
CA SER A 113 -8.66 8.66 -30.52
C SER A 113 -9.84 8.43 -29.57
N ASP A 114 -9.60 8.21 -28.26
CA ASP A 114 -10.62 7.79 -27.27
C ASP A 114 -10.98 8.86 -26.22
N ARG A 115 -10.70 10.14 -26.44
CA ARG A 115 -11.24 11.21 -25.57
C ARG A 115 -12.69 11.51 -26.00
N PRO A 116 -13.74 11.16 -25.23
CA PRO A 116 -14.99 11.89 -25.35
C PRO A 116 -14.69 13.34 -24.97
N ARG A 117 -14.90 14.25 -25.92
CA ARG A 117 -15.04 15.69 -25.66
C ARG A 117 -16.23 15.87 -24.72
N LEU A 118 -16.05 15.61 -23.43
CA LEU A 118 -17.00 15.94 -22.38
C LEU A 118 -16.80 17.43 -22.09
N LEU A 119 -17.90 18.17 -22.27
CA LEU A 119 -18.10 19.60 -22.00
C LEU A 119 -17.84 20.56 -23.19
N LEU A 120 -18.51 20.30 -24.31
CA LEU A 120 -19.16 21.35 -25.12
C LEU A 120 -20.18 20.69 -26.06
N SER A 121 -21.46 21.05 -25.90
CA SER A 121 -22.53 20.66 -26.81
C SER A 121 -22.36 21.42 -28.13
N VAL A 122 -21.89 20.74 -29.18
CA VAL A 122 -21.96 21.23 -30.56
C VAL A 122 -22.58 20.13 -31.42
N PRO A 123 -23.58 20.45 -32.27
CA PRO A 123 -24.34 19.43 -33.00
C PRO A 123 -23.49 18.73 -34.06
N HIS A 124 -23.80 17.45 -34.25
CA HIS A 124 -23.10 16.51 -35.13
C HIS A 124 -23.09 16.92 -36.61
N ILE A 125 -21.91 16.94 -37.24
CA ILE A 125 -21.77 16.80 -38.70
C ILE A 125 -20.99 15.50 -38.97
N LYS A 126 -21.61 14.60 -39.74
CA LYS A 126 -21.08 13.29 -40.15
C LYS A 126 -20.03 13.46 -41.26
N LEU A 127 -18.91 12.74 -41.17
CA LEU A 127 -18.08 12.41 -42.33
C LEU A 127 -17.79 10.90 -42.34
N ASN A 128 -18.06 10.27 -43.48
CA ASN A 128 -17.85 8.84 -43.77
C ASN A 128 -16.44 8.60 -44.32
N GLN A 129 -15.76 7.55 -43.85
CA GLN A 129 -14.90 6.58 -44.58
C GLN A 129 -13.90 5.91 -43.61
N VAL A 130 -13.39 4.69 -43.73
CA VAL A 130 -13.75 3.40 -44.35
C VAL A 130 -12.76 2.37 -43.73
N GLN A 131 -13.26 1.17 -43.40
CA GLN A 131 -12.59 -0.13 -43.13
C GLN A 131 -11.70 -0.36 -41.89
N GLY A 132 -12.17 -1.29 -41.03
CA GLY A 132 -11.37 -2.03 -40.04
C GLY A 132 -12.20 -2.47 -38.82
N VAL A 133 -13.06 -3.48 -38.97
CA VAL A 133 -13.99 -3.95 -37.93
C VAL A 133 -13.27 -4.81 -36.87
N SER A 134 -13.35 -4.43 -35.57
CA SER A 134 -13.78 -5.36 -34.52
C SER A 134 -14.32 -4.63 -33.25
N LEU A 135 -15.61 -4.84 -33.00
CA LEU A 135 -16.33 -4.80 -31.71
C LEU A 135 -16.23 -3.54 -30.82
N ARG A 136 -16.76 -2.38 -31.25
CA ARG A 136 -16.98 -1.21 -30.37
C ARG A 136 -18.36 -0.55 -30.42
N SER A 137 -19.31 -1.06 -31.20
CA SER A 137 -20.60 -0.35 -31.44
C SER A 137 -21.70 -0.60 -30.40
N LEU A 138 -21.43 -1.26 -29.28
CA LEU A 138 -22.39 -1.40 -28.16
C LEU A 138 -22.03 -0.55 -26.92
N TYR A 139 -20.94 0.22 -26.97
CA TYR A 139 -20.47 1.04 -25.85
C TYR A 139 -21.03 2.47 -25.89
N LYS A 140 -22.36 2.60 -25.98
CA LYS A 140 -23.01 3.90 -25.79
C LYS A 140 -24.18 3.77 -24.84
N ARG A 141 -23.94 4.33 -23.64
CA ARG A 141 -24.92 4.69 -22.60
C ARG A 141 -25.12 3.70 -21.44
N SER A 142 -24.02 3.39 -20.75
CA SER A 142 -24.01 3.32 -19.28
C SER A 142 -22.68 3.92 -18.79
N SER A 143 -22.75 4.89 -17.88
CA SER A 143 -21.61 5.47 -17.17
C SER A 143 -21.17 4.55 -16.03
N GLY A 144 -21.00 3.26 -16.31
CA GLY A 144 -20.72 2.23 -15.31
C GLY A 144 -19.44 1.47 -15.63
N HIS A 145 -18.44 1.66 -14.76
CA HIS A 145 -17.27 0.80 -14.54
C HIS A 145 -16.45 0.38 -15.77
N VAL A 146 -15.36 1.13 -16.01
CA VAL A 146 -14.22 0.58 -16.76
C VAL A 146 -13.66 -0.59 -15.95
N THR A 147 -13.82 -1.80 -16.49
CA THR A 147 -13.36 -3.04 -15.88
C THR A 147 -11.83 -3.11 -15.88
N PHE A 148 -11.29 -3.03 -14.66
CA PHE A 148 -9.99 -3.49 -14.15
C PHE A 148 -8.71 -3.15 -14.94
N THR A 149 -7.86 -2.39 -14.25
CA THR A 149 -6.40 -2.55 -14.29
C THR A 149 -6.01 -4.04 -14.15
N MET A 150 -4.95 -4.48 -14.85
CA MET A 150 -4.55 -5.90 -14.96
C MET A 150 -4.41 -6.63 -13.61
N ASP A 151 -4.03 -5.93 -12.54
CA ASP A 151 -4.02 -6.47 -11.18
C ASP A 151 -4.31 -5.38 -10.14
N PRO A 152 -5.52 -5.32 -9.54
CA PRO A 152 -5.91 -4.27 -8.60
C PRO A 152 -5.08 -4.25 -7.30
N ILE A 153 -4.61 -5.42 -6.86
CA ILE A 153 -3.90 -5.56 -5.58
C ILE A 153 -2.49 -4.98 -5.70
N ARG A 154 -1.84 -5.17 -6.85
CA ARG A 154 -0.56 -4.54 -7.20
C ARG A 154 -0.66 -3.02 -7.08
N ASP A 155 -1.73 -2.43 -7.61
CA ASP A 155 -1.87 -0.98 -7.65
C ASP A 155 -2.08 -0.38 -6.26
N LEU A 156 -2.86 -1.07 -5.41
CA LEU A 156 -3.02 -0.68 -4.03
C LEU A 156 -1.72 -0.86 -3.23
N LEU A 157 -0.93 -1.89 -3.56
CA LEU A 157 0.39 -2.10 -2.95
C LEU A 157 1.37 -0.98 -3.31
N ILE A 158 1.45 -0.59 -4.58
CA ILE A 158 2.26 0.55 -5.02
C ILE A 158 1.83 1.82 -4.29
N TRP A 159 0.52 2.09 -4.21
CA TRP A 159 -0.03 3.25 -3.50
C TRP A 159 0.37 3.28 -2.01
N ALA A 160 0.39 2.13 -1.33
CA ALA A 160 0.82 2.04 0.07
C ALA A 160 2.34 2.22 0.24
N ILE A 161 3.14 1.68 -0.68
CA ILE A 161 4.61 1.71 -0.63
C ILE A 161 5.15 3.10 -0.91
N VAL A 162 4.62 3.82 -1.90
CA VAL A 162 5.11 5.18 -2.22
C VAL A 162 4.88 6.17 -1.08
N GLN A 163 3.93 5.90 -0.19
CA GLN A 163 3.66 6.69 1.03
C GLN A 163 4.36 6.15 2.28
N ASN A 164 5.27 5.18 2.15
CA ASN A 164 5.99 4.54 3.27
C ASN A 164 5.07 3.92 4.35
N ARG A 165 3.91 3.37 3.99
CA ARG A 165 2.94 2.80 4.95
C ARG A 165 3.21 1.32 5.23
N ARG A 166 4.16 1.04 6.13
CA ARG A 166 4.66 -0.31 6.45
C ARG A 166 3.58 -1.36 6.73
N GLU A 167 2.68 -1.10 7.67
CA GLU A 167 1.68 -2.10 8.11
C GLU A 167 0.63 -2.39 7.02
N LEU A 168 0.13 -1.35 6.36
CA LEU A 168 -0.81 -1.50 5.24
C LEU A 168 -0.18 -2.26 4.09
N ALA A 169 1.06 -1.95 3.72
CA ALA A 169 1.79 -2.68 2.68
C ALA A 169 1.94 -4.16 3.03
N GLY A 170 2.16 -4.50 4.31
CA GLY A 170 2.15 -5.89 4.80
C GLY A 170 0.82 -6.61 4.57
N ILE A 171 -0.29 -5.96 4.94
CA ILE A 171 -1.65 -6.53 4.77
C ILE A 171 -1.98 -6.72 3.28
N ILE A 172 -1.65 -5.75 2.44
CA ILE A 172 -1.94 -5.80 0.99
C ILE A 172 -1.05 -6.85 0.29
N TRP A 173 0.23 -6.93 0.65
CA TRP A 173 1.15 -7.94 0.12
C TRP A 173 0.69 -9.37 0.46
N ALA A 174 0.11 -9.59 1.64
CA ALA A 174 -0.47 -10.89 1.98
C ALA A 174 -1.57 -11.32 0.99
N GLN A 175 -2.23 -10.39 0.30
CA GLN A 175 -3.25 -10.66 -0.71
C GLN A 175 -2.72 -10.69 -2.16
N SER A 176 -1.45 -10.33 -2.42
CA SER A 176 -0.90 -10.24 -3.78
C SER A 176 -0.81 -11.60 -4.48
N GLN A 177 -0.93 -11.60 -5.82
CA GLN A 177 -0.79 -12.80 -6.65
C GLN A 177 0.69 -13.10 -6.99
N ASP A 178 1.39 -12.12 -7.55
CA ASP A 178 2.83 -12.18 -7.89
C ASP A 178 3.69 -11.78 -6.69
N CYS A 179 3.89 -12.68 -5.74
CA CYS A 179 4.35 -12.33 -4.39
C CYS A 179 5.84 -11.99 -4.34
N ILE A 180 6.68 -12.80 -5.01
CA ILE A 180 8.14 -12.59 -5.05
C ILE A 180 8.47 -11.34 -5.86
N VAL A 181 7.87 -11.22 -7.06
CA VAL A 181 8.10 -10.08 -7.96
C VAL A 181 7.61 -8.77 -7.34
N ALA A 182 6.44 -8.78 -6.69
CA ALA A 182 5.92 -7.60 -6.01
C ALA A 182 6.84 -7.15 -4.88
N ALA A 183 7.35 -8.07 -4.06
CA ALA A 183 8.27 -7.72 -2.98
C ALA A 183 9.57 -7.10 -3.49
N LEU A 184 10.17 -7.64 -4.56
CA LEU A 184 11.38 -7.09 -5.18
C LEU A 184 11.12 -5.72 -5.85
N ALA A 185 9.97 -5.56 -6.49
CA ALA A 185 9.59 -4.26 -7.06
C ALA A 185 9.37 -3.20 -5.96
N CYS A 186 8.78 -3.58 -4.82
CA CYS A 186 8.67 -2.70 -3.66
C CYS A 186 10.05 -2.33 -3.10
N SER A 187 10.98 -3.30 -2.97
CA SER A 187 12.37 -3.06 -2.58
C SER A 187 13.05 -2.04 -3.52
N LYS A 188 12.90 -2.21 -4.84
CA LYS A 188 13.44 -1.27 -5.85
C LYS A 188 12.90 0.14 -5.66
N ILE A 189 11.58 0.29 -5.59
CA ILE A 189 10.92 1.61 -5.46
C ILE A 189 11.42 2.31 -4.20
N LEU A 190 11.42 1.62 -3.05
CA LEU A 190 11.84 2.19 -1.77
C LEU A 190 13.33 2.56 -1.77
N LYS A 191 14.20 1.72 -2.34
CA LYS A 191 15.65 2.00 -2.44
C LYS A 191 15.98 3.16 -3.38
N GLU A 192 15.17 3.45 -4.40
CA GLU A 192 15.37 4.68 -5.19
C GLU A 192 14.79 5.89 -4.50
N LEU A 193 13.60 5.76 -3.91
CA LEU A 193 12.96 6.86 -3.20
C LEU A 193 13.84 7.34 -2.03
N SER A 194 14.44 6.41 -1.26
CA SER A 194 15.33 6.75 -0.15
C SER A 194 16.63 7.45 -0.55
N LYS A 195 17.11 7.28 -1.80
CA LYS A 195 18.30 8.00 -2.30
C LYS A 195 17.98 9.44 -2.69
N GLU A 196 16.73 9.71 -3.05
CA GLU A 196 16.26 11.03 -3.48
C GLU A 196 15.63 11.82 -2.33
N GLU A 197 15.33 11.17 -1.22
CA GLU A 197 14.81 11.77 0.01
C GLU A 197 15.92 12.51 0.77
N ASP A 198 15.68 13.79 1.06
CA ASP A 198 16.62 14.63 1.82
C ASP A 198 16.53 14.38 3.34
N ASP A 199 15.37 13.93 3.84
CA ASP A 199 15.16 13.65 5.26
C ASP A 199 15.74 12.27 5.65
N THR A 200 16.68 12.28 6.59
CA THR A 200 17.47 11.11 6.97
C THR A 200 16.62 10.05 7.65
N ASP A 201 15.72 10.45 8.55
CA ASP A 201 14.89 9.51 9.31
C ASP A 201 13.94 8.75 8.37
N SER A 202 13.24 9.45 7.48
CA SER A 202 12.37 8.81 6.48
C SER A 202 13.15 7.95 5.48
N SER A 203 14.36 8.34 5.10
CA SER A 203 15.24 7.56 4.22
C SER A 203 15.66 6.24 4.87
N GLU A 204 16.02 6.27 6.15
CA GLU A 204 16.34 5.07 6.93
C GLU A 204 15.13 4.14 7.10
N GLU A 205 13.94 4.69 7.37
CA GLU A 205 12.70 3.91 7.44
C GLU A 205 12.37 3.23 6.11
N MET A 206 12.49 3.94 4.98
CA MET A 206 12.29 3.38 3.64
C MET A 206 13.30 2.26 3.34
N LEU A 207 14.57 2.43 3.73
CA LEU A 207 15.59 1.39 3.57
C LEU A 207 15.29 0.15 4.43
N ALA A 208 14.83 0.34 5.67
CA ALA A 208 14.42 -0.76 6.55
C ALA A 208 13.21 -1.51 5.99
N LEU A 209 12.23 -0.79 5.43
CA LEU A 209 11.07 -1.39 4.77
C LEU A 209 11.47 -2.13 3.48
N ALA A 210 12.44 -1.60 2.72
CA ALA A 210 12.98 -2.26 1.53
C ALA A 210 13.67 -3.58 1.88
N GLU A 211 14.48 -3.59 2.95
CA GLU A 211 15.12 -4.80 3.46
C GLU A 211 14.10 -5.84 3.94
N GLU A 212 13.01 -5.39 4.58
CA GLU A 212 11.91 -6.29 4.96
C GLU A 212 11.24 -6.92 3.73
N CYS A 213 11.02 -6.14 2.67
CA CYS A 213 10.49 -6.65 1.40
C CYS A 213 11.45 -7.67 0.75
N GLU A 214 12.75 -7.39 0.72
CA GLU A 214 13.78 -8.34 0.26
C GLU A 214 13.72 -9.63 1.07
N GLN A 215 13.60 -9.55 2.39
CA GLN A 215 13.52 -10.72 3.28
C GLN A 215 12.23 -11.53 3.06
N ARG A 216 11.10 -10.90 2.80
CA ARG A 216 9.84 -11.59 2.42
C ARG A 216 10.01 -12.34 1.10
N ALA A 217 10.65 -11.73 0.11
CA ALA A 217 10.94 -12.38 -1.18
C ALA A 217 11.83 -13.63 -0.99
N ILE A 218 12.89 -13.51 -0.17
CA ILE A 218 13.77 -14.64 0.18
C ILE A 218 12.99 -15.76 0.88
N GLY A 219 12.12 -15.42 1.83
CA GLY A 219 11.32 -16.38 2.59
C GLY A 219 10.40 -17.20 1.70
N VAL A 220 9.62 -16.53 0.85
CA VAL A 220 8.70 -17.20 -0.10
C VAL A 220 9.47 -18.05 -1.11
N PHE A 221 10.56 -17.52 -1.67
CA PHE A 221 11.38 -18.27 -2.62
C PHE A 221 12.04 -19.51 -1.98
N THR A 222 12.47 -19.41 -0.73
CA THR A 222 13.05 -20.54 0.02
C THR A 222 12.04 -21.67 0.18
N GLU A 223 10.79 -21.35 0.50
CA GLU A 223 9.72 -22.34 0.63
C GLU A 223 9.37 -22.98 -0.74
N CYS A 224 9.33 -22.18 -1.81
CA CYS A 224 9.17 -22.68 -3.18
C CYS A 224 10.28 -23.65 -3.58
N TYR A 225 11.53 -23.26 -3.33
CA TYR A 225 12.71 -24.03 -3.71
C TYR A 225 12.80 -25.36 -2.94
N ARG A 226 12.44 -25.38 -1.65
CA ARG A 226 12.42 -26.61 -0.83
C ARG A 226 11.40 -27.64 -1.31
N LYS A 227 10.31 -27.22 -1.93
CA LYS A 227 9.24 -28.12 -2.41
C LYS A 227 9.51 -28.64 -3.82
N ASP A 228 9.89 -27.77 -4.74
CA ASP A 228 10.19 -28.12 -6.14
C ASP A 228 11.22 -27.15 -6.73
N GLU A 229 12.45 -27.63 -6.90
CA GLU A 229 13.57 -26.81 -7.41
C GLU A 229 13.35 -26.36 -8.87
N GLU A 230 12.80 -27.21 -9.73
CA GLU A 230 12.63 -26.91 -11.16
C GLU A 230 11.50 -25.88 -11.39
N ARG A 231 10.38 -26.00 -10.65
CA ARG A 231 9.32 -24.98 -10.68
C ARG A 231 9.78 -23.66 -10.09
N ALA A 232 10.54 -23.68 -9.00
CA ALA A 232 11.12 -22.47 -8.42
C ALA A 232 12.09 -21.77 -9.40
N GLN A 233 12.89 -22.52 -10.16
CA GLN A 233 13.75 -21.95 -11.21
C GLN A 233 12.93 -21.31 -12.34
N LYS A 234 11.77 -21.89 -12.72
CA LYS A 234 10.87 -21.28 -13.71
C LYS A 234 10.30 -19.94 -13.23
N LEU A 235 10.02 -19.78 -11.94
CA LEU A 235 9.55 -18.51 -11.37
C LEU A 235 10.55 -17.37 -11.58
N LEU A 236 11.86 -17.64 -11.49
CA LEU A 236 12.91 -16.61 -11.64
C LEU A 236 12.99 -16.03 -13.07
N ILE A 237 12.78 -16.88 -14.08
CA ILE A 237 12.93 -16.53 -15.51
C ILE A 237 11.62 -16.14 -16.20
N ARG A 238 10.48 -16.29 -15.51
CA ARG A 238 9.16 -15.91 -16.01
C ARG A 238 9.12 -14.41 -16.30
N VAL A 239 8.48 -14.04 -17.40
CA VAL A 239 8.09 -12.66 -17.69
C VAL A 239 6.77 -12.34 -17.00
N SER A 240 6.77 -11.45 -16.01
CA SER A 240 5.52 -10.97 -15.38
C SER A 240 4.90 -9.86 -16.23
N GLU A 241 3.68 -10.08 -16.71
CA GLU A 241 2.88 -9.04 -17.39
C GLU A 241 2.40 -7.97 -16.38
N ALA A 242 2.31 -8.29 -15.09
CA ALA A 242 1.89 -7.35 -14.05
C ALA A 242 2.97 -6.28 -13.75
N TRP A 243 4.25 -6.59 -13.90
CA TRP A 243 5.35 -5.66 -13.59
C TRP A 243 6.14 -5.25 -14.84
N GLY A 244 5.43 -4.82 -15.89
CA GLY A 244 6.05 -4.18 -17.06
C GLY A 244 6.85 -5.12 -17.98
N LYS A 245 6.51 -6.42 -18.04
CA LYS A 245 7.18 -7.47 -18.84
C LYS A 245 8.65 -7.68 -18.48
N THR A 246 8.95 -7.60 -17.19
CA THR A 246 10.26 -7.86 -16.60
C THR A 246 10.34 -9.28 -16.02
N THR A 247 11.56 -9.74 -15.74
CA THR A 247 11.79 -11.00 -15.03
C THR A 247 12.08 -10.70 -13.56
N CYS A 248 11.80 -11.68 -12.69
CA CYS A 248 12.13 -11.61 -11.27
C CYS A 248 13.62 -11.37 -11.05
N LEU A 249 14.47 -12.01 -11.85
CA LEU A 249 15.93 -11.88 -11.78
C LEU A 249 16.41 -10.47 -12.14
N GLN A 250 15.86 -9.89 -13.22
CA GLN A 250 16.23 -8.54 -13.66
C GLN A 250 15.86 -7.49 -12.61
N LEU A 251 14.67 -7.58 -12.00
CA LEU A 251 14.27 -6.68 -10.93
C LEU A 251 15.20 -6.75 -9.70
N ALA A 252 15.58 -7.95 -9.28
CA ALA A 252 16.49 -8.13 -8.14
C ALA A 252 17.89 -7.53 -8.39
N LEU A 253 18.39 -7.63 -9.63
CA LEU A 253 19.68 -7.07 -10.03
C LEU A 253 19.65 -5.54 -10.04
N GLU A 254 18.62 -4.96 -10.64
CA GLU A 254 18.44 -3.51 -10.72
C GLU A 254 18.18 -2.89 -9.32
N ALA A 255 17.51 -3.63 -8.43
CA ALA A 255 17.33 -3.25 -7.03
C ALA A 255 18.59 -3.41 -6.16
N LYS A 256 19.64 -4.07 -6.68
CA LYS A 256 20.85 -4.44 -5.94
C LYS A 256 20.52 -5.26 -4.67
N ASP A 257 19.56 -6.19 -4.78
CA ASP A 257 19.15 -7.10 -3.70
C ASP A 257 20.20 -8.20 -3.49
N MET A 258 21.27 -7.86 -2.76
CA MET A 258 22.43 -8.73 -2.54
C MET A 258 22.08 -10.00 -1.76
N LYS A 259 21.20 -9.90 -0.75
CA LYS A 259 20.84 -11.06 0.09
C LYS A 259 20.02 -12.03 -0.74
N PHE A 260 19.07 -11.54 -1.52
CA PHE A 260 18.28 -12.35 -2.45
C PHE A 260 19.16 -13.08 -3.45
N MET A 261 20.03 -12.36 -4.19
CA MET A 261 20.91 -12.95 -5.20
C MET A 261 21.94 -13.93 -4.63
N SER A 262 22.31 -13.79 -3.36
CA SER A 262 23.22 -14.71 -2.67
C SER A 262 22.57 -16.02 -2.20
N HIS A 263 21.24 -16.13 -2.28
CA HIS A 263 20.48 -17.31 -1.87
C HIS A 263 20.93 -18.57 -2.63
N GLY A 264 21.06 -19.69 -1.90
CA GLY A 264 21.62 -20.94 -2.43
C GLY A 264 20.90 -21.46 -3.68
N GLY A 265 19.57 -21.37 -3.72
CA GLY A 265 18.77 -21.81 -4.87
C GLY A 265 19.00 -20.97 -6.13
N ILE A 266 19.22 -19.66 -6.00
CA ILE A 266 19.56 -18.78 -7.14
C ILE A 266 20.97 -19.09 -7.62
N GLN A 267 21.92 -19.28 -6.71
CA GLN A 267 23.29 -19.66 -7.06
C GLN A 267 23.37 -21.05 -7.73
N ALA A 268 22.52 -21.99 -7.33
CA ALA A 268 22.37 -23.29 -8.00
C ALA A 268 21.81 -23.11 -9.41
N PHE A 269 20.79 -22.25 -9.59
CA PHE A 269 20.25 -21.88 -10.90
C PHE A 269 21.31 -21.24 -11.80
N LEU A 270 22.05 -20.24 -11.32
CA LEU A 270 23.13 -19.58 -12.08
C LEU A 270 24.23 -20.57 -12.44
N THR A 271 24.53 -21.53 -11.57
CA THR A 271 25.47 -22.62 -11.87
C THR A 271 24.93 -23.52 -13.00
N LYS A 272 23.63 -23.85 -12.98
CA LYS A 272 22.98 -24.61 -14.06
C LYS A 272 22.96 -23.84 -15.39
N VAL A 273 22.82 -22.51 -15.37
CA VAL A 273 22.94 -21.65 -16.56
C VAL A 273 24.39 -21.63 -17.07
N TRP A 274 25.37 -21.48 -16.17
CA TRP A 274 26.79 -21.47 -16.49
C TRP A 274 27.25 -22.75 -17.20
N TRP A 275 26.84 -23.92 -16.70
CA TRP A 275 27.14 -25.22 -17.32
C TRP A 275 26.33 -25.50 -18.61
N GLY A 276 25.28 -24.72 -18.88
CA GLY A 276 24.51 -24.81 -20.12
C GLY A 276 23.84 -26.18 -20.26
N GLN A 277 24.21 -26.93 -21.30
CA GLN A 277 23.70 -28.28 -21.59
C GLN A 277 24.52 -29.41 -20.93
N LEU A 278 25.64 -29.07 -20.31
CA LEU A 278 26.50 -30.00 -19.59
C LEU A 278 25.96 -30.24 -18.18
N CYS A 279 26.21 -31.43 -17.62
CA CYS A 279 25.96 -31.70 -16.21
C CYS A 279 26.93 -30.91 -15.31
N VAL A 280 26.46 -30.51 -14.14
CA VAL A 280 27.23 -29.73 -13.15
C VAL A 280 28.32 -30.58 -12.48
N ASP A 281 28.13 -31.90 -12.41
CA ASP A 281 29.07 -32.85 -11.79
C ASP A 281 30.36 -33.08 -12.59
N ASN A 282 30.44 -32.49 -13.80
CA ASN A 282 31.65 -32.55 -14.59
C ASN A 282 32.74 -31.71 -13.91
N GLY A 283 33.86 -32.33 -13.52
CA GLY A 283 35.02 -31.57 -13.04
C GLY A 283 35.63 -30.72 -14.17
N LEU A 284 36.15 -29.53 -13.83
CA LEU A 284 36.79 -28.63 -14.80
C LEU A 284 37.91 -29.31 -15.60
N TRP A 285 38.66 -30.24 -14.97
CA TRP A 285 39.73 -30.98 -15.64
C TRP A 285 39.25 -31.89 -16.78
N ARG A 286 38.03 -32.44 -16.67
CA ARG A 286 37.43 -33.26 -17.75
C ARG A 286 37.09 -32.39 -18.93
N VAL A 287 36.54 -31.20 -18.66
CA VAL A 287 36.22 -30.21 -19.69
C VAL A 287 37.49 -29.77 -20.41
N THR A 288 38.53 -29.36 -19.67
CA THR A 288 39.80 -28.93 -20.30
C THR A 288 40.47 -30.03 -21.09
N LEU A 289 40.43 -31.28 -20.63
CA LEU A 289 40.97 -32.42 -21.37
C LEU A 289 40.23 -32.65 -22.69
N CYS A 290 38.89 -32.59 -22.69
CA CYS A 290 38.09 -32.69 -23.91
C CYS A 290 38.20 -31.47 -24.84
N MET A 291 38.52 -30.29 -24.30
CA MET A 291 38.85 -29.11 -25.09
C MET A 291 40.13 -29.29 -25.89
N LEU A 292 41.17 -29.86 -25.26
CA LEU A 292 42.47 -30.10 -25.89
C LEU A 292 42.42 -31.28 -26.86
N VAL A 293 41.70 -32.34 -26.50
CA VAL A 293 41.60 -33.58 -27.29
C VAL A 293 40.15 -33.80 -27.69
N PHE A 294 39.76 -33.19 -28.82
CA PHE A 294 38.39 -33.21 -29.33
C PHE A 294 37.75 -34.61 -29.48
N PRO A 295 38.48 -35.68 -29.90
CA PRO A 295 37.91 -37.03 -29.96
C PRO A 295 37.41 -37.58 -28.61
N LEU A 296 37.92 -37.11 -27.47
CA LEU A 296 37.47 -37.55 -26.15
C LEU A 296 36.05 -37.08 -25.80
N LEU A 297 35.49 -36.11 -26.54
CA LEU A 297 34.08 -35.74 -26.40
C LEU A 297 33.15 -36.88 -26.81
N LEU A 298 33.62 -37.78 -27.68
CA LEU A 298 32.85 -38.91 -28.19
C LEU A 298 32.87 -40.12 -27.25
N THR A 299 33.87 -40.21 -26.36
CA THR A 299 34.14 -41.39 -25.51
C THR A 299 33.37 -41.42 -24.19
N GLY A 300 32.34 -40.58 -24.04
CA GLY A 300 31.44 -40.59 -22.87
C GLY A 300 32.05 -40.02 -21.58
N LEU A 301 33.26 -39.43 -21.64
CA LEU A 301 33.93 -38.83 -20.49
C LEU A 301 33.16 -37.62 -19.89
N ILE A 302 32.32 -36.98 -20.71
CA ILE A 302 31.48 -35.84 -20.34
C ILE A 302 30.01 -36.26 -20.30
N SER A 303 29.34 -35.89 -19.19
CA SER A 303 27.90 -36.09 -19.02
C SER A 303 27.11 -34.86 -19.49
N PHE A 304 26.03 -35.09 -20.24
CA PHE A 304 25.10 -34.07 -20.73
C PHE A 304 23.77 -34.16 -19.97
N ARG A 305 23.11 -33.02 -19.75
CA ARG A 305 21.90 -32.93 -18.91
C ARG A 305 20.67 -33.60 -19.54
N GLU A 306 20.47 -33.43 -20.84
CA GLU A 306 19.34 -34.07 -21.53
C GLU A 306 19.69 -35.52 -21.88
N ARG A 307 18.93 -36.48 -21.34
CA ARG A 307 19.08 -37.92 -21.65
C ARG A 307 19.00 -38.21 -23.16
N ARG A 308 18.22 -37.42 -23.91
CA ARG A 308 18.11 -37.55 -25.39
C ARG A 308 19.43 -37.20 -26.11
N LEU A 309 20.24 -36.29 -25.56
CA LEU A 309 21.59 -35.99 -26.05
C LEU A 309 22.61 -37.05 -25.62
N GLN A 310 22.30 -37.85 -24.60
CA GLN A 310 23.14 -38.93 -24.09
C GLN A 310 22.95 -40.25 -24.87
N GLU A 311 21.74 -40.50 -25.40
CA GLU A 311 21.38 -41.79 -26.01
C GLU A 311 21.30 -41.79 -27.56
N VAL A 312 20.93 -40.68 -28.24
CA VAL A 312 20.58 -40.68 -29.68
C VAL A 312 21.12 -39.46 -30.46
N SER A 313 22.28 -38.90 -30.08
CA SER A 313 22.80 -37.67 -30.71
C SER A 313 23.92 -37.90 -31.73
N SER A 314 23.86 -37.20 -32.86
CA SER A 314 24.95 -37.16 -33.84
C SER A 314 26.20 -36.48 -33.23
N PRO A 315 27.43 -36.87 -33.64
CA PRO A 315 28.65 -36.28 -33.10
C PRO A 315 28.71 -34.75 -33.27
N ALA A 316 28.13 -34.24 -34.37
CA ALA A 316 28.00 -32.81 -34.63
C ALA A 316 27.04 -32.11 -33.64
N ALA A 317 25.96 -32.76 -33.22
CA ALA A 317 25.05 -32.22 -32.21
C ALA A 317 25.71 -32.17 -30.83
N ARG A 318 26.50 -33.19 -30.46
CA ARG A 318 27.28 -33.20 -29.21
C ARG A 318 28.35 -32.10 -29.20
N ALA A 319 29.09 -31.96 -30.29
CA ALA A 319 30.07 -30.88 -30.46
C ALA A 319 29.41 -29.50 -30.36
N ARG A 320 28.26 -29.30 -31.03
CA ARG A 320 27.50 -28.04 -30.92
C ARG A 320 27.05 -27.77 -29.49
N ALA A 321 26.44 -28.75 -28.83
CA ALA A 321 25.97 -28.60 -27.45
C ALA A 321 27.12 -28.27 -26.47
N PHE A 322 28.29 -28.87 -26.68
CA PHE A 322 29.50 -28.62 -25.91
C PHE A 322 30.03 -27.19 -26.11
N PHE A 323 30.21 -26.74 -27.37
CA PHE A 323 30.70 -25.38 -27.65
C PHE A 323 29.68 -24.28 -27.35
N THR A 324 28.39 -24.60 -27.22
CA THR A 324 27.38 -23.64 -26.75
C THR A 324 27.39 -23.42 -25.24
N ALA A 325 28.14 -24.20 -24.47
CA ALA A 325 28.19 -24.05 -23.02
C ALA A 325 29.04 -22.82 -22.62
N PRO A 326 28.53 -21.90 -21.77
CA PRO A 326 29.29 -20.71 -21.36
C PRO A 326 30.65 -21.01 -20.73
N VAL A 327 30.78 -22.08 -19.93
CA VAL A 327 32.06 -22.51 -19.35
C VAL A 327 33.12 -22.79 -20.41
N VAL A 328 32.72 -23.42 -21.51
CA VAL A 328 33.62 -23.77 -22.62
C VAL A 328 34.05 -22.52 -23.37
N VAL A 329 33.10 -21.62 -23.66
CA VAL A 329 33.39 -20.32 -24.29
C VAL A 329 34.34 -19.50 -23.43
N PHE A 330 34.13 -19.47 -22.11
CA PHE A 330 35.01 -18.81 -21.15
C PHE A 330 36.42 -19.41 -21.14
N LEU A 331 36.56 -20.73 -21.06
CA LEU A 331 37.86 -21.40 -21.08
C LEU A 331 38.61 -21.16 -22.40
N LEU A 332 37.91 -21.20 -23.54
CA LEU A 332 38.49 -20.84 -24.83
C LEU A 332 38.96 -19.39 -24.87
N ASN A 333 38.15 -18.46 -24.34
CA ASN A 333 38.51 -17.06 -24.27
C ASN A 333 39.77 -16.86 -23.43
N ILE A 334 39.85 -17.49 -22.25
CA ILE A 334 41.05 -17.46 -21.39
C ILE A 334 42.28 -17.98 -22.13
N LEU A 335 42.19 -19.18 -22.71
CA LEU A 335 43.33 -19.79 -23.41
C LEU A 335 43.79 -18.91 -24.58
N SER A 336 42.85 -18.35 -25.32
CA SER A 336 43.13 -17.43 -26.42
C SER A 336 43.80 -16.14 -25.93
N TYR A 337 43.33 -15.57 -24.80
CA TYR A 337 43.87 -14.34 -24.24
C TYR A 337 45.29 -14.54 -23.69
N PHE A 338 45.57 -15.68 -23.05
CA PHE A 338 46.93 -16.05 -22.67
C PHE A 338 47.85 -16.22 -23.88
N ALA A 339 47.36 -16.86 -24.95
CA ALA A 339 48.13 -16.98 -26.19
C ALA A 339 48.42 -15.61 -26.82
N PHE A 340 47.46 -14.69 -26.80
CA PHE A 340 47.66 -13.30 -27.22
C PHE A 340 48.75 -12.60 -26.41
N LEU A 341 48.72 -12.69 -25.08
CA LEU A 341 49.75 -12.07 -24.23
C LEU A 341 51.14 -12.67 -24.48
N CYS A 342 51.24 -14.00 -24.62
CA CYS A 342 52.51 -14.66 -24.93
C CYS A 342 53.05 -14.23 -26.30
N LEU A 343 52.18 -14.14 -27.32
CA LEU A 343 52.55 -13.67 -28.65
C LEU A 343 52.96 -12.20 -28.62
N PHE A 344 52.25 -11.35 -27.88
CA PHE A 344 52.56 -9.94 -27.75
C PHE A 344 53.90 -9.72 -27.04
N ALA A 345 54.17 -10.47 -25.96
CA ALA A 345 55.45 -10.48 -25.28
C ALA A 345 56.60 -10.94 -26.22
N TYR A 346 56.37 -12.00 -27.01
CA TYR A 346 57.34 -12.48 -27.99
C TYR A 346 57.69 -11.41 -29.03
N VAL A 347 56.68 -10.75 -29.61
CA VAL A 347 56.90 -9.68 -30.61
C VAL A 347 57.61 -8.48 -30.00
N LEU A 348 57.28 -8.07 -28.76
CA LEU A 348 57.91 -6.94 -28.10
C LEU A 348 59.38 -7.20 -27.70
N MET A 349 59.71 -8.44 -27.33
CA MET A 349 61.06 -8.82 -26.88
C MET A 349 61.99 -9.24 -28.03
N VAL A 350 61.48 -10.01 -29.00
CA VAL A 350 62.29 -10.69 -30.01
C VAL A 350 62.09 -10.09 -31.41
N ASP A 351 60.84 -9.92 -31.85
CA ASP A 351 60.50 -9.61 -33.25
C ASP A 351 60.07 -8.15 -33.48
N PHE A 352 60.70 -7.21 -32.76
CA PHE A 352 60.40 -5.78 -32.87
C PHE A 352 61.22 -5.12 -33.98
N GLN A 353 60.77 -5.28 -35.23
CA GLN A 353 61.44 -4.77 -36.43
C GLN A 353 60.79 -3.48 -36.97
N PRO A 354 61.54 -2.61 -37.68
CA PRO A 354 60.98 -1.38 -38.27
C PRO A 354 59.90 -1.66 -39.32
N THR A 355 60.00 -2.77 -40.05
CA THR A 355 58.94 -3.27 -40.95
C THR A 355 58.04 -4.28 -40.23
N PRO A 356 56.71 -4.23 -40.40
CA PRO A 356 55.80 -5.12 -39.69
C PRO A 356 55.99 -6.57 -40.13
N SER A 357 56.28 -7.45 -39.17
CA SER A 357 56.38 -8.88 -39.41
C SER A 357 54.98 -9.52 -39.48
N TRP A 358 54.91 -10.76 -39.96
CA TRP A 358 53.65 -11.51 -39.97
C TRP A 358 53.09 -11.73 -38.55
N CYS A 359 53.97 -11.94 -37.56
CA CYS A 359 53.57 -12.08 -36.15
C CYS A 359 52.96 -10.79 -35.60
N GLU A 360 53.50 -9.64 -35.99
CA GLU A 360 52.96 -8.34 -35.60
C GLU A 360 51.59 -8.06 -36.26
N CYS A 361 51.45 -8.37 -37.55
CA CYS A 361 50.15 -8.31 -38.24
C CYS A 361 49.09 -9.21 -37.58
N ALA A 362 49.48 -10.40 -37.08
CA ALA A 362 48.58 -11.29 -36.36
C ALA A 362 48.07 -10.65 -35.05
N ILE A 363 48.92 -9.92 -34.31
CA ILE A 363 48.52 -9.17 -33.11
C ILE A 363 47.53 -8.06 -33.46
N TYR A 364 47.75 -7.35 -34.57
CA TYR A 364 46.84 -6.28 -35.00
C TYR A 364 45.45 -6.81 -35.35
N LEU A 365 45.39 -7.91 -36.10
CA LEU A 365 44.13 -8.60 -36.41
C LEU A 365 43.44 -9.10 -35.14
N TRP A 366 44.22 -9.63 -34.19
CA TRP A 366 43.71 -10.10 -32.91
C TRP A 366 43.13 -8.95 -32.08
N LEU A 367 43.86 -7.85 -31.92
CA LEU A 367 43.37 -6.70 -31.17
C LEU A 367 42.14 -6.10 -31.85
N PHE A 368 42.13 -5.98 -33.18
CA PHE A 368 40.97 -5.54 -33.93
C PHE A 368 39.74 -6.42 -33.66
N SER A 369 39.93 -7.74 -33.51
CA SER A 369 38.86 -8.66 -33.13
C SER A 369 38.32 -8.40 -31.71
N LEU A 370 39.19 -8.04 -30.75
CA LEU A 370 38.78 -7.65 -29.40
C LEU A 370 38.00 -6.34 -29.41
N VAL A 371 38.45 -5.34 -30.18
CA VAL A 371 37.74 -4.06 -30.35
C VAL A 371 36.36 -4.28 -30.97
N CYS A 372 36.24 -5.15 -31.97
CA CYS A 372 34.94 -5.50 -32.56
C CYS A 372 33.99 -6.15 -31.55
N GLU A 373 34.51 -6.94 -30.62
CA GLU A 373 33.71 -7.57 -29.58
C GLU A 373 33.22 -6.56 -28.53
N GLU A 374 34.09 -5.65 -28.08
CA GLU A 374 33.70 -4.53 -27.19
C GLU A 374 32.67 -3.62 -27.88
N MET A 375 32.86 -3.35 -29.16
CA MET A 375 31.91 -2.61 -29.98
C MET A 375 30.56 -3.34 -30.06
N ARG A 376 30.54 -4.66 -30.27
CA ARG A 376 29.31 -5.46 -30.24
C ARG A 376 28.61 -5.34 -28.88
N GLN A 377 29.33 -5.43 -27.77
CA GLN A 377 28.78 -5.33 -26.42
C GLN A 377 28.11 -3.98 -26.18
N LEU A 378 28.73 -2.89 -26.64
CA LEU A 378 28.13 -1.56 -26.61
C LEU A 378 26.82 -1.50 -27.40
N PHE A 379 26.78 -2.06 -28.62
CA PHE A 379 25.59 -2.07 -29.48
C PHE A 379 24.55 -3.14 -29.15
N TYR A 380 24.87 -4.12 -28.30
CA TYR A 380 23.97 -5.20 -27.92
C TYR A 380 22.96 -4.69 -26.88
N ASP A 381 22.00 -3.86 -27.29
CA ASP A 381 20.98 -3.34 -26.38
C ASP A 381 19.77 -4.30 -26.32
N PRO A 382 19.52 -4.96 -25.16
CA PRO A 382 18.37 -5.83 -25.02
C PRO A 382 17.05 -5.06 -24.84
N ASP A 383 17.06 -3.80 -24.39
CA ASP A 383 15.90 -3.15 -23.75
C ASP A 383 15.36 -1.91 -24.49
N GLU A 384 15.83 -1.65 -25.72
CA GLU A 384 15.49 -0.41 -26.47
C GLU A 384 15.83 0.87 -25.67
N CYS A 385 16.79 0.76 -24.76
CA CYS A 385 17.32 1.89 -24.02
C CYS A 385 18.05 2.84 -25.00
N GLY A 386 18.04 4.13 -24.71
CA GLY A 386 18.74 5.11 -25.54
C GLY A 386 20.25 4.82 -25.56
N LEU A 387 20.87 4.82 -26.75
CA LEU A 387 22.31 4.54 -26.94
C LEU A 387 23.22 5.35 -26.00
N MET A 388 22.86 6.60 -25.70
CA MET A 388 23.62 7.47 -24.80
C MET A 388 23.62 6.99 -23.35
N LYS A 389 22.48 6.50 -22.83
CA LYS A 389 22.39 5.98 -21.45
C LYS A 389 23.26 4.74 -21.31
N LYS A 390 23.24 3.87 -22.31
CA LYS A 390 24.05 2.65 -22.33
C LYS A 390 25.54 2.93 -22.46
N ALA A 391 25.93 3.90 -23.28
CA ALA A 391 27.31 4.36 -23.34
C ALA A 391 27.77 4.94 -21.99
N ALA A 392 26.94 5.77 -21.34
CA ALA A 392 27.24 6.29 -20.00
C ALA A 392 27.42 5.17 -18.96
N LEU A 393 26.59 4.12 -19.01
CA LEU A 393 26.74 2.94 -18.16
C LEU A 393 28.05 2.20 -18.44
N TYR A 394 28.36 1.93 -19.71
CA TYR A 394 29.61 1.27 -20.12
C TYR A 394 30.84 2.04 -19.64
N PHE A 395 30.84 3.36 -19.81
CA PHE A 395 31.92 4.24 -19.34
C PHE A 395 31.90 4.48 -17.83
N SER A 396 30.89 4.03 -17.08
CA SER A 396 30.91 4.13 -15.61
C SER A 396 31.80 3.05 -14.99
N ASP A 397 31.91 1.90 -15.63
CA ASP A 397 32.67 0.75 -15.16
C ASP A 397 34.18 0.96 -15.22
N PHE A 398 34.85 0.67 -14.10
CA PHE A 398 36.30 0.82 -13.98
C PHE A 398 37.08 -0.05 -14.97
N TRP A 399 36.65 -1.29 -15.19
CA TRP A 399 37.35 -2.22 -16.08
C TRP A 399 37.23 -1.81 -17.55
N ASN A 400 36.06 -1.34 -17.96
CA ASN A 400 35.83 -0.83 -19.33
C ASN A 400 36.64 0.45 -19.59
N LYS A 401 36.77 1.34 -18.60
CA LYS A 401 37.70 2.48 -18.68
C LYS A 401 39.15 2.05 -18.92
N LEU A 402 39.59 0.99 -18.24
CA LEU A 402 40.92 0.42 -18.41
C LEU A 402 41.09 -0.15 -19.83
N ASP A 403 40.10 -0.87 -20.36
CA ASP A 403 40.13 -1.43 -21.72
C ASP A 403 40.21 -0.33 -22.79
N VAL A 404 39.38 0.72 -22.66
CA VAL A 404 39.42 1.88 -23.56
C VAL A 404 40.78 2.58 -23.46
N GLY A 405 41.33 2.72 -22.25
CA GLY A 405 42.67 3.25 -22.03
C GLY A 405 43.77 2.42 -22.70
N ALA A 406 43.71 1.09 -22.59
CA ALA A 406 44.64 0.17 -23.26
C ALA A 406 44.52 0.26 -24.78
N ILE A 407 43.30 0.25 -25.33
CA ILE A 407 43.08 0.40 -26.78
C ILE A 407 43.63 1.74 -27.29
N LEU A 408 43.40 2.84 -26.57
CA LEU A 408 43.93 4.16 -26.94
C LEU A 408 45.46 4.20 -26.88
N LEU A 409 46.07 3.60 -25.84
CA LEU A 409 47.52 3.53 -25.69
C LEU A 409 48.16 2.65 -26.78
N PHE A 410 47.52 1.54 -27.13
CA PHE A 410 47.94 0.70 -28.25
C PHE A 410 47.89 1.46 -29.58
N VAL A 411 46.81 2.19 -29.87
CA VAL A 411 46.72 3.02 -31.08
C VAL A 411 47.84 4.06 -31.11
N ALA A 412 48.10 4.74 -29.99
CA ALA A 412 49.21 5.68 -29.88
C ALA A 412 50.57 4.99 -30.12
N GLY A 413 50.82 3.85 -29.46
CA GLY A 413 52.03 3.05 -29.63
C GLY A 413 52.22 2.58 -31.07
N LEU A 414 51.13 2.16 -31.74
CA LEU A 414 51.13 1.76 -33.14
C LEU A 414 51.47 2.95 -34.05
N THR A 415 50.90 4.13 -33.82
CA THR A 415 51.24 5.33 -34.61
C THR A 415 52.70 5.73 -34.43
N CYS A 416 53.23 5.71 -33.20
CA CYS A 416 54.65 5.97 -32.94
C CYS A 416 55.58 4.90 -33.55
N ARG A 417 55.09 3.66 -33.67
CA ARG A 417 55.82 2.54 -34.30
C ARG A 417 55.86 2.65 -35.82
N LEU A 418 54.83 3.22 -36.46
CA LEU A 418 54.80 3.43 -37.91
C LEU A 418 55.74 4.56 -38.34
N VAL A 419 56.09 5.47 -37.43
CA VAL A 419 57.05 6.56 -37.67
C VAL A 419 58.46 6.11 -37.27
N PRO A 420 59.43 6.02 -38.21
CA PRO A 420 60.77 5.51 -37.94
C PRO A 420 61.52 6.26 -36.83
N GLU A 421 61.35 7.59 -36.77
CA GLU A 421 62.00 8.48 -35.79
C GLU A 421 61.55 8.22 -34.33
N THR A 422 60.36 7.65 -34.13
CA THR A 422 59.76 7.42 -32.80
C THR A 422 59.69 5.94 -32.43
N LEU A 423 60.52 5.09 -33.04
CA LEU A 423 60.48 3.64 -32.81
C LEU A 423 60.79 3.24 -31.36
N TYR A 424 61.75 3.91 -30.70
CA TYR A 424 62.05 3.66 -29.29
C TYR A 424 60.91 4.12 -28.35
N PRO A 425 60.37 5.35 -28.47
CA PRO A 425 59.14 5.74 -27.78
C PRO A 425 57.96 4.79 -28.04
N GLY A 426 57.77 4.34 -29.29
CA GLY A 426 56.73 3.36 -29.65
C GLY A 426 56.89 2.05 -28.88
N ARG A 427 58.12 1.53 -28.77
CA ARG A 427 58.43 0.35 -27.95
C ARG A 427 58.11 0.56 -26.48
N VAL A 428 58.46 1.72 -25.92
CA VAL A 428 58.16 2.07 -24.53
C VAL A 428 56.65 2.13 -24.30
N ILE A 429 55.90 2.80 -25.18
CA ILE A 429 54.43 2.90 -25.10
C ILE A 429 53.80 1.50 -25.18
N LEU A 430 54.20 0.67 -26.13
CA LEU A 430 53.70 -0.70 -26.27
C LEU A 430 54.07 -1.59 -25.08
N SER A 431 55.20 -1.34 -24.41
CA SER A 431 55.58 -2.06 -23.19
C SER A 431 54.71 -1.68 -21.99
N LEU A 432 54.33 -0.40 -21.87
CA LEU A 432 53.37 0.05 -20.85
C LEU A 432 51.96 -0.47 -21.15
N ASP A 433 51.60 -0.51 -22.44
CA ASP A 433 50.35 -1.08 -22.91
C ASP A 433 50.24 -2.58 -22.62
N PHE A 434 51.33 -3.35 -22.80
CA PHE A 434 51.39 -4.75 -22.38
C PHE A 434 51.08 -4.92 -20.88
N ILE A 435 51.52 -4.01 -20.01
CA ILE A 435 51.19 -4.04 -18.58
C ILE A 435 49.68 -3.86 -18.38
N LEU A 436 49.03 -2.93 -19.10
CA LEU A 436 47.58 -2.73 -19.01
C LEU A 436 46.81 -3.99 -19.46
N PHE A 437 47.20 -4.61 -20.57
CA PHE A 437 46.63 -5.89 -21.01
C PHE A 437 46.91 -7.03 -20.01
N CYS A 438 48.04 -7.02 -19.29
CA CYS A 438 48.26 -7.97 -18.20
C CYS A 438 47.35 -7.70 -16.99
N LEU A 439 47.12 -6.44 -16.60
CA LEU A 439 46.21 -6.09 -15.51
C LEU A 439 44.78 -6.54 -15.81
N ARG A 440 44.37 -6.56 -17.08
CA ARG A 440 43.07 -7.10 -17.53
C ARG A 440 42.89 -8.58 -17.20
N LEU A 441 43.95 -9.39 -17.02
CA LEU A 441 43.82 -10.77 -16.52
C LEU A 441 43.17 -10.83 -15.14
N MET A 442 43.39 -9.82 -14.29
CA MET A 442 42.76 -9.77 -12.98
C MET A 442 41.23 -9.74 -13.11
N HIS A 443 40.69 -8.99 -14.09
CA HIS A 443 39.25 -8.98 -14.34
C HIS A 443 38.70 -10.37 -14.68
N ILE A 444 39.42 -11.15 -15.50
CA ILE A 444 39.03 -12.52 -15.85
C ILE A 444 39.04 -13.44 -14.61
N PHE A 445 40.01 -13.28 -13.72
CA PHE A 445 40.08 -14.10 -12.50
C PHE A 445 39.01 -13.76 -11.45
N THR A 446 38.23 -12.68 -11.64
CA THR A 446 37.09 -12.38 -10.78
C THR A 446 36.02 -13.47 -10.79
N VAL A 447 35.95 -14.28 -11.85
CA VAL A 447 35.04 -15.43 -11.98
C VAL A 447 35.31 -16.50 -10.92
N SER A 448 36.55 -16.59 -10.42
CA SER A 448 36.93 -17.62 -9.46
C SER A 448 36.32 -17.35 -8.08
N LYS A 449 35.76 -18.40 -7.47
CA LYS A 449 35.19 -18.35 -6.10
C LYS A 449 36.22 -17.94 -5.05
N THR A 450 37.50 -18.25 -5.24
CA THR A 450 38.56 -17.99 -4.25
C THR A 450 39.32 -16.69 -4.49
N LEU A 451 39.45 -16.27 -5.76
CA LEU A 451 40.18 -15.05 -6.13
C LEU A 451 39.27 -13.83 -6.29
N GLY A 452 38.02 -14.02 -6.72
CA GLY A 452 37.07 -12.94 -6.95
C GLY A 452 36.87 -12.03 -5.74
N PRO A 453 36.53 -12.57 -4.55
CA PRO A 453 36.42 -11.76 -3.35
C PRO A 453 37.68 -10.94 -3.03
N LYS A 454 38.86 -11.53 -3.20
CA LYS A 454 40.14 -10.85 -2.96
C LYS A 454 40.35 -9.66 -3.91
N ILE A 455 39.96 -9.79 -5.18
CA ILE A 455 40.06 -8.70 -6.16
C ILE A 455 39.09 -7.56 -5.84
N ILE A 456 37.89 -7.87 -5.34
CA ILE A 456 36.91 -6.87 -4.89
C ILE A 456 37.46 -6.08 -3.70
N ILE A 457 38.10 -6.76 -2.74
CA ILE A 457 38.78 -6.14 -1.59
C ILE A 457 39.87 -5.18 -2.08
N VAL A 458 40.78 -5.65 -2.95
CA VAL A 458 41.84 -4.80 -3.53
C VAL A 458 41.24 -3.57 -4.20
N LYS A 459 40.18 -3.73 -5.01
CA LYS A 459 39.49 -2.61 -5.68
C LYS A 459 38.96 -1.56 -4.70
N ARG A 460 38.44 -1.97 -3.53
CA ARG A 460 37.93 -1.04 -2.50
C ARG A 460 39.06 -0.33 -1.75
N MET A 461 40.15 -1.06 -1.45
CA MET A 461 41.34 -0.52 -0.78
C MET A 461 42.11 0.50 -1.64
N MET A 462 41.91 0.52 -2.97
CA MET A 462 42.54 1.50 -3.86
C MET A 462 42.21 2.96 -3.51
N LYS A 463 41.04 3.24 -2.90
CA LYS A 463 40.71 4.60 -2.42
C LYS A 463 41.63 5.00 -1.27
N ASP A 464 41.86 4.11 -0.32
CA ASP A 464 42.76 4.35 0.82
C ASP A 464 44.21 4.49 0.33
N VAL A 465 44.62 3.66 -0.63
CA VAL A 465 45.93 3.75 -1.30
C VAL A 465 46.13 5.14 -1.91
N PHE A 466 45.10 5.70 -2.55
CA PHE A 466 45.21 7.00 -3.21
C PHE A 466 45.45 8.13 -2.21
N PHE A 467 44.68 8.18 -1.11
CA PHE A 467 44.90 9.16 -0.04
C PHE A 467 46.26 8.99 0.65
N PHE A 468 46.68 7.74 0.84
CA PHE A 468 48.00 7.45 1.39
C PHE A 468 49.14 7.88 0.46
N LEU A 469 49.04 7.59 -0.84
CA LEU A 469 50.04 7.97 -1.84
C LEU A 469 50.21 9.49 -1.87
N PHE A 470 49.11 10.25 -1.71
CA PHE A 470 49.16 11.71 -1.59
C PHE A 470 49.96 12.16 -0.35
N LEU A 471 49.66 11.60 0.82
CA LEU A 471 50.40 11.90 2.06
C LEU A 471 51.89 11.54 1.94
N LEU A 472 52.19 10.38 1.37
CA LEU A 472 53.56 9.92 1.12
C LEU A 472 54.29 10.85 0.13
N ALA A 473 53.63 11.26 -0.96
CA ALA A 473 54.22 12.14 -1.96
C ALA A 473 54.61 13.50 -1.36
N VAL A 474 53.75 14.10 -0.54
CA VAL A 474 54.05 15.36 0.16
C VAL A 474 55.29 15.22 1.04
N TRP A 475 55.38 14.11 1.78
CA TRP A 475 56.52 13.86 2.66
C TRP A 475 57.82 13.61 1.88
N VAL A 476 57.78 12.76 0.84
CA VAL A 476 58.94 12.43 -0.01
C VAL A 476 59.48 13.66 -0.71
N VAL A 477 58.61 14.48 -1.29
CA VAL A 477 59.02 15.70 -1.99
C VAL A 477 59.59 16.73 -1.00
N SER A 478 58.99 16.89 0.18
CA SER A 478 59.50 17.79 1.23
C SER A 478 60.92 17.41 1.66
N PHE A 479 61.12 16.16 2.04
CA PHE A 479 62.44 15.64 2.40
C PHE A 479 63.42 15.74 1.22
N GLY A 480 62.98 15.41 0.02
CA GLY A 480 63.83 15.39 -1.16
C GLY A 480 64.33 16.76 -1.59
N VAL A 481 63.47 17.78 -1.51
CA VAL A 481 63.84 19.18 -1.73
C VAL A 481 64.81 19.66 -0.63
N ALA A 482 64.54 19.35 0.64
CA ALA A 482 65.43 19.70 1.74
C ALA A 482 66.82 19.04 1.60
N LYS A 483 66.85 17.74 1.28
CA LYS A 483 68.07 16.98 1.02
C LYS A 483 68.87 17.58 -0.15
N GLN A 484 68.20 17.87 -1.26
CA GLN A 484 68.84 18.46 -2.44
C GLN A 484 69.43 19.84 -2.13
N ALA A 485 68.69 20.69 -1.39
CA ALA A 485 69.10 22.03 -1.01
C ALA A 485 70.29 22.05 -0.04
N ILE A 486 70.39 21.05 0.86
CA ILE A 486 71.48 20.96 1.84
C ILE A 486 72.77 20.44 1.21
N LEU A 487 72.70 19.44 0.32
CA LEU A 487 73.88 18.72 -0.17
C LEU A 487 74.46 19.30 -1.46
N ILE A 488 73.62 19.87 -2.35
CA ILE A 488 74.03 20.26 -3.70
C ILE A 488 73.83 21.75 -3.89
N HIS A 489 74.93 22.46 -4.14
CA HIS A 489 74.89 23.89 -4.45
C HIS A 489 74.34 24.11 -5.88
N ASN A 490 73.31 24.94 -6.00
CA ASN A 490 72.74 25.52 -7.23
C ASN A 490 72.97 24.70 -8.53
N GLU A 491 72.08 23.74 -8.79
CA GLU A 491 72.05 22.94 -10.03
C GLU A 491 71.06 23.60 -11.01
N HIS A 492 71.50 23.90 -12.23
CA HIS A 492 70.66 24.54 -13.25
C HIS A 492 69.94 23.54 -14.16
N ARG A 493 70.38 22.28 -14.16
CA ARG A 493 69.81 21.22 -15.00
C ARG A 493 68.50 20.70 -14.38
N VAL A 494 67.37 21.15 -14.91
CA VAL A 494 66.03 20.83 -14.39
C VAL A 494 65.76 19.32 -14.30
N ASP A 495 66.22 18.53 -15.27
CA ASP A 495 66.07 17.06 -15.26
C ASP A 495 66.79 16.40 -14.06
N TRP A 496 68.00 16.86 -13.75
CA TRP A 496 68.77 16.38 -12.60
C TRP A 496 68.20 16.88 -11.27
N ILE A 497 67.59 18.07 -11.22
CA ILE A 497 66.88 18.57 -10.04
C ILE A 497 65.68 17.66 -9.76
N PHE A 498 64.87 17.36 -10.77
CA PHE A 498 63.68 16.52 -10.61
C PHE A 498 64.06 15.08 -10.22
N ARG A 499 65.06 14.50 -10.88
CA ARG A 499 65.60 13.17 -10.54
C ARG A 499 66.24 13.13 -9.14
N GLY A 500 66.94 14.19 -8.76
CA GLY A 500 67.56 14.42 -7.45
C GLY A 500 66.55 14.50 -6.30
N ALA A 501 65.60 15.43 -6.43
CA ALA A 501 64.65 15.75 -5.39
C ALA A 501 63.56 14.69 -5.25
N VAL A 502 62.98 14.19 -6.36
CA VAL A 502 61.83 13.27 -6.30
C VAL A 502 62.28 11.81 -6.36
N TYR A 503 62.95 11.42 -7.44
CA TYR A 503 63.24 10.01 -7.72
C TYR A 503 64.21 9.38 -6.72
N HIS A 504 65.34 10.03 -6.43
CA HIS A 504 66.31 9.50 -5.46
C HIS A 504 65.77 9.48 -4.02
N SER A 505 64.93 10.44 -3.65
CA SER A 505 64.32 10.50 -2.31
C SER A 505 63.24 9.42 -2.12
N TYR A 506 62.51 9.09 -3.18
CA TYR A 506 61.60 7.94 -3.21
C TYR A 506 62.34 6.61 -3.07
N LEU A 507 63.44 6.40 -3.81
CA LEU A 507 64.27 5.19 -3.70
C LEU A 507 64.86 4.97 -2.31
N THR A 508 65.12 6.06 -1.58
CA THR A 508 65.65 6.01 -0.21
C THR A 508 64.69 5.29 0.75
N ILE A 509 63.36 5.31 0.50
CA ILE A 509 62.37 4.57 1.31
C ILE A 509 62.62 3.05 1.26
N PHE A 510 63.01 2.54 0.09
CA PHE A 510 63.30 1.11 -0.11
C PHE A 510 64.71 0.71 0.35
N GLY A 511 65.44 1.61 1.02
CA GLY A 511 66.80 1.36 1.49
C GLY A 511 67.88 1.46 0.41
N GLN A 512 67.55 1.94 -0.80
CA GLN A 512 68.54 2.20 -1.85
C GLN A 512 69.05 3.64 -1.75
N ILE A 513 70.14 3.82 -1.01
CA ILE A 513 70.82 5.11 -0.88
C ILE A 513 71.81 5.25 -2.05
N PRO A 514 71.80 6.36 -2.82
CA PRO A 514 72.76 6.56 -3.89
C PRO A 514 74.18 6.66 -3.34
N GLY A 515 75.13 5.91 -3.93
CA GLY A 515 76.52 5.86 -3.47
C GLY A 515 77.28 7.20 -3.50
N TYR A 516 76.79 8.21 -4.22
CA TYR A 516 77.36 9.58 -4.20
C TYR A 516 76.88 10.43 -3.00
N ILE A 517 75.91 9.92 -2.22
CA ILE A 517 75.38 10.53 -0.98
C ILE A 517 75.77 9.69 0.24
N ASP A 518 76.07 8.39 0.03
CA ASP A 518 76.52 7.48 1.09
C ASP A 518 77.91 7.90 1.59
N GLY A 519 77.94 8.58 2.75
CA GLY A 519 79.17 9.13 3.33
C GLY A 519 80.24 8.08 3.64
N VAL A 520 79.86 6.80 3.75
CA VAL A 520 80.79 5.69 4.04
C VAL A 520 81.50 5.18 2.78
N ASN A 521 80.82 5.21 1.63
CA ASN A 521 81.32 4.71 0.34
C ASN A 521 81.40 5.82 -0.73
N PHE A 522 81.68 7.04 -0.31
CA PHE A 522 81.77 8.18 -1.23
C PHE A 522 82.97 8.02 -2.17
N ASN A 523 82.71 7.77 -3.45
CA ASN A 523 83.74 7.78 -4.50
C ASN A 523 83.53 8.98 -5.45
N PRO A 524 84.51 9.91 -5.55
CA PRO A 524 84.42 11.09 -6.40
C PRO A 524 84.28 10.78 -7.91
N GLU A 525 84.56 9.56 -8.36
CA GLU A 525 84.42 9.17 -9.77
C GLU A 525 82.96 9.07 -10.26
N HIS A 526 82.00 8.94 -9.34
CA HIS A 526 80.57 8.83 -9.66
C HIS A 526 79.86 10.19 -9.80
N CYS A 527 80.54 11.31 -9.57
CA CYS A 527 79.95 12.64 -9.65
C CYS A 527 80.84 13.61 -10.45
N SER A 528 80.26 14.73 -10.90
CA SER A 528 80.98 15.81 -11.58
C SER A 528 80.98 17.08 -10.72
N PRO A 529 82.14 17.72 -10.47
CA PRO A 529 82.22 18.87 -9.56
C PRO A 529 81.43 20.09 -10.06
N ASN A 530 81.44 20.36 -11.37
CA ASN A 530 80.72 21.51 -11.98
C ASN A 530 79.46 21.12 -12.78
N GLY A 531 79.02 19.86 -12.72
CA GLY A 531 77.87 19.42 -13.54
C GLY A 531 78.14 19.38 -15.05
N THR A 532 79.42 19.37 -15.46
CA THR A 532 79.86 19.44 -16.86
C THR A 532 79.61 18.16 -17.65
N ASP A 533 79.49 17.02 -16.95
CA ASP A 533 79.18 15.74 -17.57
C ASP A 533 77.64 15.54 -17.58
N PRO A 534 77.00 15.40 -18.76
CA PRO A 534 75.56 15.18 -18.87
C PRO A 534 75.10 13.86 -18.22
N TYR A 535 75.99 12.89 -18.04
CA TYR A 535 75.66 11.55 -17.53
C TYR A 535 75.92 11.37 -16.03
N LYS A 536 76.60 12.33 -15.37
CA LYS A 536 76.92 12.25 -13.93
C LYS A 536 76.19 13.32 -13.09
N PRO A 537 75.73 12.98 -11.88
CA PRO A 537 75.18 13.95 -10.94
C PRO A 537 76.26 14.96 -10.50
N LYS A 538 75.84 16.14 -10.05
CA LYS A 538 76.76 17.11 -9.46
C LYS A 538 77.23 16.63 -8.08
N CYS A 539 78.52 16.77 -7.80
CA CYS A 539 79.07 16.35 -6.51
C CYS A 539 78.48 17.18 -5.36
N PRO A 540 78.33 16.61 -4.15
CA PRO A 540 78.04 17.38 -2.95
C PRO A 540 79.11 18.45 -2.72
N GLU A 541 78.73 19.55 -2.07
CA GLU A 541 79.67 20.61 -1.71
C GLU A 541 80.79 20.02 -0.83
N SER A 542 82.05 20.20 -1.23
CA SER A 542 83.22 19.60 -0.57
C SER A 542 84.20 20.66 -0.06
N ASP A 543 84.83 20.37 1.07
CA ASP A 543 85.81 21.26 1.68
C ASP A 543 87.16 21.13 0.94
N ALA A 544 87.66 22.26 0.40
CA ALA A 544 88.75 22.29 -0.59
C ALA A 544 90.07 21.65 -0.11
N ALA A 545 90.26 21.48 1.20
CA ALA A 545 91.47 20.92 1.79
C ALA A 545 91.43 19.40 2.01
N ARG A 546 90.25 18.76 2.10
CA ARG A 546 90.12 17.36 2.58
C ARG A 546 89.38 16.40 1.64
N HIS A 547 88.86 16.88 0.51
CA HIS A 547 88.08 16.06 -0.45
C HIS A 547 86.95 15.27 0.23
N ARG A 548 86.34 15.85 1.27
CA ARG A 548 85.18 15.31 1.98
C ARG A 548 84.01 16.28 1.86
N PRO A 549 82.75 15.81 1.94
CA PRO A 549 81.58 16.70 1.94
C PRO A 549 81.69 17.73 3.07
N ALA A 550 81.36 18.99 2.78
CA ALA A 550 81.35 20.10 3.73
C ALA A 550 80.27 19.93 4.81
N PHE A 551 79.19 19.21 4.48
CA PHE A 551 78.13 18.89 5.42
C PHE A 551 78.51 17.67 6.29
N PRO A 552 78.29 17.71 7.62
CA PRO A 552 78.71 16.63 8.51
C PRO A 552 77.98 15.31 8.25
N GLU A 553 78.74 14.22 8.13
CA GLU A 553 78.20 12.86 7.90
C GLU A 553 77.26 12.40 9.02
N TRP A 554 77.52 12.77 10.29
CA TRP A 554 76.61 12.41 11.39
C TRP A 554 75.23 13.06 11.26
N LEU A 555 75.15 14.24 10.62
CA LEU A 555 73.91 14.97 10.44
C LEU A 555 73.12 14.43 9.23
N THR A 556 73.78 13.96 8.17
CA THR A 556 73.09 13.24 7.07
C THR A 556 72.51 11.92 7.57
N VAL A 557 73.26 11.19 8.40
CA VAL A 557 72.79 9.98 9.06
C VAL A 557 71.61 10.28 9.97
N LEU A 558 71.66 11.33 10.78
CA LEU A 558 70.53 11.74 11.64
C LEU A 558 69.28 12.10 10.82
N LEU A 559 69.44 12.90 9.76
CA LEU A 559 68.34 13.32 8.88
C LEU A 559 67.72 12.12 8.14
N LEU A 560 68.55 11.17 7.69
CA LEU A 560 68.10 9.92 7.10
C LEU A 560 67.38 9.02 8.11
N CYS A 561 67.89 8.91 9.35
CA CYS A 561 67.22 8.16 10.42
C CYS A 561 65.85 8.75 10.75
N LEU A 562 65.74 10.09 10.84
CA LEU A 562 64.45 10.76 11.04
C LEU A 562 63.51 10.49 9.87
N TYR A 563 63.98 10.62 8.64
CA TYR A 563 63.19 10.32 7.45
C TYR A 563 62.66 8.88 7.45
N LEU A 564 63.54 7.90 7.66
CA LEU A 564 63.17 6.48 7.71
C LEU A 564 62.26 6.15 8.89
N LEU A 565 62.43 6.80 10.05
CA LEU A 565 61.55 6.64 11.20
C LEU A 565 60.13 7.10 10.82
N PHE A 566 59.98 8.30 10.27
CA PHE A 566 58.67 8.82 9.88
C PHE A 566 58.05 8.03 8.72
N THR A 567 58.82 7.67 7.68
CA THR A 567 58.25 6.90 6.57
C THR A 567 57.90 5.48 6.97
N ASN A 568 58.83 4.76 7.61
CA ASN A 568 58.68 3.31 7.78
C ASN A 568 57.96 2.94 9.07
N ILE A 569 58.09 3.73 10.15
CA ILE A 569 57.41 3.45 11.42
C ILE A 569 56.07 4.17 11.50
N LEU A 570 55.95 5.42 11.04
CA LEU A 570 54.67 6.12 11.13
C LEU A 570 53.78 5.83 9.91
N LEU A 571 54.24 6.17 8.70
CA LEU A 571 53.39 6.13 7.51
C LEU A 571 53.05 4.69 7.07
N LEU A 572 54.02 3.77 7.01
CA LEU A 572 53.72 2.39 6.63
C LEU A 572 52.79 1.68 7.64
N ASN A 573 52.96 1.91 8.94
CA ASN A 573 52.06 1.33 9.94
C ASN A 573 50.65 1.94 9.89
N LEU A 574 50.54 3.23 9.56
CA LEU A 574 49.25 3.85 9.28
C LEU A 574 48.57 3.19 8.06
N LEU A 575 49.31 2.90 6.99
CA LEU A 575 48.78 2.18 5.82
C LEU A 575 48.28 0.78 6.20
N ILE A 576 49.07 0.03 6.98
CA ILE A 576 48.68 -1.30 7.47
C ILE A 576 47.40 -1.20 8.31
N ALA A 577 47.29 -0.20 9.19
CA ALA A 577 46.10 0.01 10.02
C ALA A 577 44.85 0.34 9.17
N MET A 578 44.97 1.27 8.21
CA MET A 578 43.87 1.62 7.30
C MET A 578 43.42 0.40 6.48
N PHE A 579 44.37 -0.36 5.94
CA PHE A 579 44.10 -1.58 5.20
C PHE A 579 43.45 -2.66 6.05
N ASN A 580 43.90 -2.85 7.28
CA ASN A 580 43.30 -3.84 8.18
C ASN A 580 41.86 -3.46 8.52
N TYR A 581 41.59 -2.18 8.77
CA TYR A 581 40.24 -1.67 9.02
C TYR A 581 39.32 -1.90 7.81
N THR A 582 39.73 -1.50 6.61
CA THR A 582 38.89 -1.70 5.42
C THR A 582 38.77 -3.17 5.01
N PHE A 583 39.82 -3.97 5.22
CA PHE A 583 39.78 -5.42 5.02
C PHE A 583 38.73 -6.09 5.93
N GLN A 584 38.73 -5.78 7.24
CA GLN A 584 37.77 -6.34 8.19
C GLN A 584 36.32 -5.97 7.83
N GLN A 585 36.06 -4.70 7.51
CA GLN A 585 34.71 -4.26 7.13
C GLN A 585 34.19 -4.92 5.84
N VAL A 586 35.08 -5.08 4.85
CA VAL A 586 34.68 -5.60 3.54
C VAL A 586 34.55 -7.12 3.57
N GLN A 587 35.39 -7.83 4.31
CA GLN A 587 35.47 -9.30 4.28
C GLN A 587 34.14 -9.99 4.60
N GLU A 588 33.37 -9.48 5.58
CA GLU A 588 32.11 -10.11 6.01
C GLU A 588 31.05 -10.17 4.90
N HIS A 589 31.00 -9.16 4.03
CA HIS A 589 30.01 -9.07 2.95
C HIS A 589 30.57 -9.40 1.55
N THR A 590 31.87 -9.65 1.42
CA THR A 590 32.49 -9.79 0.09
C THR A 590 31.96 -10.99 -0.69
N ASP A 591 31.68 -12.12 -0.03
CA ASP A 591 31.14 -13.30 -0.71
C ASP A 591 29.76 -13.03 -1.32
N GLN A 592 28.92 -12.23 -0.65
CA GLN A 592 27.61 -11.83 -1.17
C GLN A 592 27.78 -10.92 -2.39
N ILE A 593 28.69 -9.95 -2.33
CA ILE A 593 29.00 -9.04 -3.45
C ILE A 593 29.53 -9.83 -4.66
N TRP A 594 30.42 -10.80 -4.43
CA TRP A 594 30.95 -11.66 -5.49
C TRP A 594 29.85 -12.52 -6.13
N LYS A 595 28.98 -13.14 -5.32
CA LYS A 595 27.82 -13.91 -5.79
C LYS A 595 26.84 -13.08 -6.61
N PHE A 596 26.68 -11.79 -6.28
CA PHE A 596 25.90 -10.83 -7.04
C PHE A 596 26.56 -10.54 -8.41
N GLN A 597 27.83 -10.11 -8.42
CA GLN A 597 28.58 -9.79 -9.65
C GLN A 597 28.75 -10.99 -10.60
N ARG A 598 28.74 -12.21 -10.05
CA ARG A 598 28.80 -13.45 -10.83
C ARG A 598 27.67 -13.54 -11.87
N HIS A 599 26.49 -12.97 -11.60
CA HIS A 599 25.39 -12.97 -12.56
C HIS A 599 25.78 -12.24 -13.86
N ASP A 600 26.24 -11.00 -13.75
CA ASP A 600 26.49 -10.11 -14.90
C ASP A 600 27.51 -10.74 -15.85
N LEU A 601 28.53 -11.35 -15.27
CA LEU A 601 29.55 -12.12 -15.95
C LEU A 601 28.99 -13.36 -16.66
N ILE A 602 28.09 -14.12 -16.01
CA ILE A 602 27.46 -15.29 -16.64
C ILE A 602 26.58 -14.85 -17.82
N GLU A 603 25.80 -13.79 -17.66
CA GLU A 603 24.96 -13.24 -18.72
C GLU A 603 25.81 -12.75 -19.91
N GLU A 604 26.91 -12.05 -19.62
CA GLU A 604 27.89 -11.61 -20.60
C GLU A 604 28.39 -12.80 -21.44
N TYR A 605 28.96 -13.83 -20.82
CA TYR A 605 29.50 -15.00 -21.52
C TYR A 605 28.44 -15.89 -22.18
N HIS A 606 27.21 -15.89 -21.67
CA HIS A 606 26.10 -16.59 -22.32
C HIS A 606 25.67 -15.91 -23.63
N SER A 607 25.79 -14.58 -23.70
CA SER A 607 25.46 -13.79 -24.90
C SER A 607 26.56 -13.79 -25.98
N ARG A 608 27.78 -14.22 -25.63
CA ARG A 608 28.93 -14.21 -26.55
C ARG A 608 28.80 -15.31 -27.61
N PRO A 609 29.22 -15.05 -28.87
CA PRO A 609 29.41 -16.10 -29.85
C PRO A 609 30.41 -17.15 -29.34
N PRO A 610 30.24 -18.44 -29.69
CA PRO A 610 31.11 -19.50 -29.19
C PRO A 610 32.52 -19.52 -29.80
N ALA A 611 32.79 -18.67 -30.80
CA ALA A 611 34.08 -18.60 -31.46
C ALA A 611 35.08 -17.79 -30.60
N PRO A 612 36.35 -18.25 -30.45
CA PRO A 612 37.35 -17.46 -29.75
C PRO A 612 37.71 -16.19 -30.56
N PRO A 613 38.25 -15.14 -29.92
CA PRO A 613 38.57 -13.85 -30.54
C PRO A 613 39.19 -13.91 -31.95
N PRO A 614 40.24 -14.69 -32.25
CA PRO A 614 40.83 -14.69 -33.60
C PRO A 614 39.85 -15.13 -34.71
N PHE A 615 38.86 -15.97 -34.39
CA PHE A 615 37.84 -16.44 -35.33
C PHE A 615 36.49 -15.74 -35.15
N ILE A 616 36.36 -14.84 -34.18
CA ILE A 616 35.10 -14.16 -33.86
C ILE A 616 34.64 -13.23 -34.99
N LEU A 617 35.58 -12.69 -35.78
CA LEU A 617 35.29 -11.82 -36.93
C LEU A 617 34.36 -12.49 -37.94
N LEU A 618 34.53 -13.80 -38.19
CA LEU A 618 33.62 -14.57 -39.06
C LEU A 618 32.21 -14.65 -38.48
N SER A 619 32.10 -14.80 -37.14
CA SER A 619 30.80 -14.82 -36.47
C SER A 619 30.10 -13.45 -36.50
N HIS A 620 30.85 -12.36 -36.35
CA HIS A 620 30.33 -11.00 -36.50
C HIS A 620 29.86 -10.73 -37.92
N LEU A 621 30.63 -11.16 -38.93
CA LEU A 621 30.26 -11.05 -40.33
C LEU A 621 28.94 -11.81 -40.60
N GLN A 622 28.81 -13.04 -40.09
CA GLN A 622 27.57 -13.82 -40.21
C GLN A 622 26.37 -13.15 -39.52
N LEU A 623 26.57 -12.57 -38.32
CA LEU A 623 25.52 -11.83 -37.60
C LEU A 623 25.14 -10.54 -38.33
N PHE A 624 26.12 -9.80 -38.85
CA PHE A 624 25.92 -8.59 -39.63
C PHE A 624 25.13 -8.88 -40.91
N ILE A 625 25.50 -9.94 -41.64
CA ILE A 625 24.76 -10.41 -42.83
C ILE A 625 23.32 -10.79 -42.44
N LYS A 626 23.11 -11.54 -41.34
CA LYS A 626 21.75 -11.88 -40.88
C LYS A 626 20.90 -10.65 -40.54
N ARG A 627 21.48 -9.61 -39.96
CA ARG A 627 20.76 -8.39 -39.58
C ARG A 627 20.46 -7.50 -40.78
N VAL A 628 21.45 -7.26 -41.63
CA VAL A 628 21.35 -6.33 -42.76
C VAL A 628 20.61 -6.95 -43.94
N VAL A 629 20.95 -8.20 -44.30
CA VAL A 629 20.40 -8.87 -45.49
C VAL A 629 19.09 -9.58 -45.19
N LEU A 630 19.03 -10.36 -44.10
CA LEU A 630 17.84 -11.17 -43.78
C LEU A 630 16.82 -10.44 -42.90
N LYS A 631 17.09 -9.18 -42.49
CA LYS A 631 16.28 -8.37 -41.56
C LYS A 631 15.73 -9.17 -40.36
N THR A 632 16.45 -10.20 -39.94
CA THR A 632 15.96 -11.09 -38.89
C THR A 632 16.23 -10.39 -37.57
N PRO A 633 15.20 -10.10 -36.75
CA PRO A 633 15.42 -9.45 -35.47
C PRO A 633 16.29 -10.35 -34.59
N ALA A 634 17.14 -9.73 -33.76
CA ALA A 634 17.94 -10.47 -32.79
C ALA A 634 16.99 -11.31 -31.92
N LYS A 635 17.12 -12.63 -31.98
CA LYS A 635 16.34 -13.52 -31.10
C LYS A 635 16.89 -13.32 -29.68
N ARG A 636 16.13 -12.64 -28.80
CA ARG A 636 16.42 -12.57 -27.37
C ARG A 636 16.60 -13.99 -26.83
N HIS A 637 17.62 -14.22 -26.01
CA HIS A 637 17.91 -15.55 -25.47
C HIS A 637 16.74 -16.03 -24.59
N LYS A 638 16.08 -17.11 -25.04
CA LYS A 638 14.89 -17.70 -24.37
C LYS A 638 15.18 -18.26 -22.97
N GLN A 639 16.44 -18.43 -22.61
CA GLN A 639 16.83 -19.16 -21.39
C GLN A 639 16.77 -18.29 -20.12
N LEU A 640 17.04 -16.99 -20.23
CA LEU A 640 16.94 -16.04 -19.10
C LEU A 640 15.61 -15.28 -19.10
N LYS A 641 14.92 -15.20 -20.24
CA LYS A 641 13.60 -14.59 -20.38
C LYS A 641 12.65 -15.56 -21.07
N ASN A 642 11.76 -16.17 -20.29
CA ASN A 642 10.79 -17.13 -20.79
C ASN A 642 9.35 -16.61 -20.66
N LYS A 643 8.65 -16.53 -21.80
CA LYS A 643 7.21 -16.27 -21.81
C LYS A 643 6.48 -17.61 -21.71
N LEU A 644 5.89 -17.86 -20.55
CA LEU A 644 5.13 -19.07 -20.28
C LEU A 644 3.79 -19.04 -21.02
N GLU A 645 3.23 -20.24 -21.24
CA GLU A 645 1.85 -20.36 -21.69
C GLU A 645 0.90 -19.95 -20.56
N LYS A 646 -0.21 -19.28 -20.87
CA LYS A 646 -1.14 -18.74 -19.86
C LYS A 646 -1.64 -19.80 -18.88
N ASN A 647 -1.90 -21.02 -19.34
CA ASN A 647 -2.38 -22.10 -18.49
C ASN A 647 -1.30 -22.58 -17.50
N GLU A 648 -0.05 -22.69 -17.97
CA GLU A 648 1.09 -23.04 -17.12
C GLU A 648 1.38 -21.93 -16.11
N GLU A 649 1.25 -20.67 -16.52
CA GLU A 649 1.44 -19.51 -15.66
C GLU A 649 0.40 -19.47 -14.53
N VAL A 650 -0.89 -19.65 -14.81
CA VAL A 650 -1.93 -19.68 -13.77
C VAL A 650 -1.69 -20.83 -12.78
N ALA A 651 -1.31 -22.01 -13.27
CA ALA A 651 -0.97 -23.14 -12.40
C ALA A 651 0.23 -22.83 -11.51
N LEU A 652 1.29 -22.21 -12.06
CA LEU A 652 2.49 -21.84 -11.33
C LEU A 652 2.22 -20.76 -10.28
N LEU A 653 1.41 -19.75 -10.60
CA LEU A 653 1.03 -18.69 -9.66
C LEU A 653 0.11 -19.20 -8.56
N SER A 654 -0.84 -20.08 -8.87
CA SER A 654 -1.68 -20.70 -7.84
C SER A 654 -0.85 -21.52 -6.83
N TRP A 655 0.21 -22.18 -7.32
CA TRP A 655 1.18 -22.89 -6.49
C TRP A 655 2.03 -21.94 -5.65
N GLU A 656 2.51 -20.84 -6.21
CA GLU A 656 3.23 -19.78 -5.46
C GLU A 656 2.35 -19.19 -4.34
N ILE A 657 1.08 -18.86 -4.64
CA ILE A 657 0.13 -18.31 -3.66
C ILE A 657 -0.09 -19.29 -2.50
N TYR A 658 -0.27 -20.59 -2.80
CA TYR A 658 -0.42 -21.62 -1.77
C TYR A 658 0.82 -21.69 -0.86
N LEU A 659 2.03 -21.62 -1.43
CA LEU A 659 3.27 -21.64 -0.65
C LEU A 659 3.53 -20.36 0.12
N LYS A 660 3.12 -19.19 -0.40
CA LYS A 660 3.10 -17.94 0.37
C LYS A 660 2.22 -18.09 1.60
N GLU A 661 1.02 -18.64 1.47
CA GLU A 661 0.12 -18.81 2.62
C GLU A 661 0.75 -19.72 3.69
N ASN A 662 1.38 -20.82 3.27
CA ASN A 662 2.14 -21.68 4.17
C ASN A 662 3.30 -20.93 4.86
N TYR A 663 4.03 -20.09 4.12
CA TYR A 663 5.09 -19.23 4.65
C TYR A 663 4.55 -18.21 5.67
N LEU A 664 3.44 -17.52 5.37
CA LEU A 664 2.80 -16.55 6.26
C LEU A 664 2.37 -17.20 7.58
N GLN A 665 1.77 -18.39 7.52
CA GLN A 665 1.41 -19.15 8.71
C GLN A 665 2.64 -19.52 9.55
N HIS A 666 3.72 -19.96 8.90
CA HIS A 666 4.96 -20.27 9.59
C HIS A 666 5.60 -19.03 10.23
N GLN A 667 5.59 -17.89 9.53
CA GLN A 667 6.12 -16.63 10.03
C GLN A 667 5.31 -16.12 11.24
N GLN A 668 3.98 -16.13 11.16
CA GLN A 668 3.11 -15.77 12.28
C GLN A 668 3.32 -16.70 13.48
N PHE A 669 3.48 -18.00 13.24
CA PHE A 669 3.81 -18.95 14.30
C PHE A 669 5.16 -18.63 14.95
N GLN A 670 6.21 -18.36 14.16
CA GLN A 670 7.52 -17.98 14.69
C GLN A 670 7.47 -16.65 15.48
N GLN A 671 6.73 -15.65 15.01
CA GLN A 671 6.54 -14.38 15.72
C GLN A 671 5.85 -14.62 17.08
N LYS A 672 4.78 -15.43 17.13
CA LYS A 672 4.13 -15.83 18.39
C LYS A 672 5.04 -16.63 19.33
N GLN A 673 6.06 -17.31 18.80
CA GLN A 673 7.02 -18.05 19.63
C GLN A 673 8.12 -17.17 20.23
N ARG A 674 8.32 -15.95 19.72
CA ARG A 674 9.33 -15.01 20.26
C ARG A 674 9.05 -14.69 21.73
N PRO A 675 10.08 -14.71 22.60
CA PRO A 675 9.88 -14.43 24.01
C PRO A 675 9.37 -13.00 24.25
N GLU A 676 9.80 -12.03 23.42
CA GLU A 676 9.34 -10.64 23.51
C GLU A 676 7.83 -10.54 23.30
N GLN A 677 7.30 -11.18 22.25
CA GLN A 677 5.86 -11.20 21.98
C GLN A 677 5.07 -11.91 23.08
N LYS A 678 5.61 -12.98 23.65
CA LYS A 678 4.97 -13.68 24.77
C LYS A 678 4.91 -12.83 26.02
N ILE A 679 5.94 -12.02 26.29
CA ILE A 679 5.95 -11.10 27.42
C ILE A 679 4.89 -10.02 27.22
N GLU A 680 4.77 -9.47 26.01
CA GLU A 680 3.73 -8.50 25.66
C GLU A 680 2.32 -9.11 25.77
N ASP A 681 2.11 -10.33 25.26
CA ASP A 681 0.84 -11.05 25.39
C ASP A 681 0.48 -11.32 26.86
N ILE A 682 1.47 -11.59 27.73
CA ILE A 682 1.26 -11.72 29.17
C ILE A 682 0.87 -10.37 29.76
N SER A 683 1.54 -9.27 29.38
CA SER A 683 1.19 -7.91 29.83
C SER A 683 -0.26 -7.58 29.48
N ASN A 684 -0.65 -7.73 28.20
CA ASN A 684 -2.00 -7.46 27.73
C ASN A 684 -3.06 -8.32 28.45
N LYS A 685 -2.73 -9.57 28.81
CA LYS A 685 -3.63 -10.44 29.58
C LYS A 685 -3.72 -10.04 31.04
N VAL A 686 -2.63 -9.56 31.64
CA VAL A 686 -2.60 -9.04 33.01
C VAL A 686 -3.44 -7.77 33.10
N ASP A 687 -3.33 -6.88 32.11
CA ASP A 687 -4.16 -5.67 32.03
C ASP A 687 -5.65 -6.02 31.92
N ALA A 688 -6.01 -6.97 31.04
CA ALA A 688 -7.40 -7.44 30.93
C ALA A 688 -7.91 -8.13 32.22
N MET A 689 -7.02 -8.79 32.97
CA MET A 689 -7.35 -9.37 34.27
C MET A 689 -7.52 -8.30 35.34
N ALA A 690 -6.71 -7.24 35.31
CA ALA A 690 -6.85 -6.08 36.19
C ALA A 690 -8.21 -5.38 35.95
N ASP A 691 -8.57 -5.13 34.69
CA ASP A 691 -9.87 -4.54 34.33
C ASP A 691 -11.05 -5.39 34.84
N LEU A 692 -10.92 -6.73 34.77
CA LEU A 692 -11.95 -7.64 35.28
C LEU A 692 -12.04 -7.59 36.81
N LEU A 693 -10.89 -7.56 37.50
CA LEU A 693 -10.82 -7.44 38.95
C LEU A 693 -11.38 -6.09 39.44
N ASP A 694 -11.25 -5.00 38.67
CA ASP A 694 -11.83 -3.71 39.01
C ASP A 694 -13.38 -3.69 38.87
N LEU A 695 -13.93 -4.56 38.02
CA LEU A 695 -15.38 -4.72 37.83
C LEU A 695 -16.05 -5.62 38.88
N ASP A 696 -15.30 -6.52 39.53
CA ASP A 696 -15.83 -7.44 40.55
C ASP A 696 -16.27 -6.78 41.88
N PRO A 697 -15.61 -5.71 42.39
CA PRO A 697 -16.13 -4.92 43.50
C PRO A 697 -17.52 -4.34 43.22
N LEU A 698 -17.77 -3.87 42.00
CA LEU A 698 -19.06 -3.27 41.61
C LEU A 698 -20.22 -4.29 41.53
N LYS A 699 -19.93 -5.57 41.25
CA LYS A 699 -20.95 -6.64 41.30
C LYS A 699 -21.13 -7.24 42.70
N SER A 700 -20.09 -7.26 43.52
CA SER A 700 -20.13 -7.80 44.88
C SER A 700 -20.62 -6.79 45.92
N SER A 701 -20.43 -5.46 45.72
CA SER A 701 -20.93 -4.42 46.63
C SER A 701 -22.44 -4.50 46.81
N GLY A 702 -23.21 -4.70 45.73
CA GLY A 702 -24.67 -4.79 45.83
C GLY A 702 -25.18 -5.96 46.70
N SER A 703 -24.44 -7.08 46.76
CA SER A 703 -24.75 -8.19 47.67
C SER A 703 -24.33 -7.89 49.11
N MET A 704 -23.26 -7.12 49.31
CA MET A 704 -22.75 -6.76 50.62
C MET A 704 -23.59 -5.64 51.26
N GLU A 705 -24.04 -4.68 50.46
CA GLU A 705 -24.99 -3.62 50.80
C GLU A 705 -26.37 -4.19 51.16
N GLN A 706 -26.89 -5.18 50.43
CA GLN A 706 -28.13 -5.87 50.80
C GLN A 706 -28.02 -6.63 52.13
N ARG A 707 -26.85 -7.23 52.42
CA ARG A 707 -26.61 -7.87 53.72
C ARG A 707 -26.53 -6.86 54.85
N LEU A 708 -25.85 -5.73 54.62
CA LEU A 708 -25.78 -4.60 55.56
C LEU A 708 -27.16 -4.01 55.85
N ALA A 709 -27.99 -3.79 54.83
CA ALA A 709 -29.37 -3.31 55.00
C ALA A 709 -30.23 -4.31 55.80
N SER A 710 -30.09 -5.62 55.54
CA SER A 710 -30.81 -6.65 56.32
C SER A 710 -30.34 -6.72 57.77
N LEU A 711 -29.05 -6.46 58.03
CA LEU A 711 -28.48 -6.40 59.37
C LEU A 711 -28.96 -5.16 60.12
N GLU A 712 -29.01 -4.00 59.48
CA GLU A 712 -29.61 -2.80 60.06
C GLU A 712 -31.08 -3.00 60.40
N GLU A 713 -31.84 -3.65 59.53
CA GLU A 713 -33.26 -3.93 59.77
C GLU A 713 -33.46 -4.94 60.93
N GLN A 714 -32.60 -5.96 61.05
CA GLN A 714 -32.62 -6.86 62.21
C GLN A 714 -32.19 -6.17 63.50
N VAL A 715 -31.22 -5.26 63.46
CA VAL A 715 -30.80 -4.47 64.62
C VAL A 715 -31.93 -3.50 65.03
N ALA A 716 -32.64 -2.89 64.09
CA ALA A 716 -33.79 -2.04 64.36
C ALA A 716 -34.96 -2.84 64.99
N GLN A 717 -35.24 -4.04 64.49
CA GLN A 717 -36.27 -4.93 65.03
C GLN A 717 -35.91 -5.45 66.42
N THR A 718 -34.66 -5.80 66.68
CA THR A 718 -34.20 -6.22 68.01
C THR A 718 -34.21 -5.05 68.99
N ALA A 719 -33.86 -3.84 68.56
CA ALA A 719 -33.99 -2.62 69.38
C ALA A 719 -35.46 -2.32 69.72
N GLN A 720 -36.40 -2.48 68.78
CA GLN A 720 -37.84 -2.33 69.04
C GLN A 720 -38.37 -3.43 69.97
N ALA A 721 -37.93 -4.68 69.81
CA ALA A 721 -38.30 -5.79 70.69
C ALA A 721 -37.76 -5.57 72.11
N LEU A 722 -36.51 -5.14 72.26
CA LEU A 722 -35.92 -4.75 73.55
C LEU A 722 -36.68 -3.58 74.16
N HIS A 723 -37.03 -2.56 73.38
CA HIS A 723 -37.84 -1.45 73.86
C HIS A 723 -39.24 -1.91 74.30
N TRP A 724 -39.84 -2.88 73.61
CA TRP A 724 -41.11 -3.47 74.00
C TRP A 724 -41.00 -4.30 75.28
N ILE A 725 -39.93 -5.09 75.44
CA ILE A 725 -39.63 -5.85 76.68
C ILE A 725 -39.41 -4.90 77.86
N VAL A 726 -38.65 -3.82 77.67
CA VAL A 726 -38.44 -2.79 78.71
C VAL A 726 -39.74 -2.06 79.05
N ARG A 727 -40.68 -1.93 78.10
CA ARG A 727 -42.00 -1.34 78.34
C ARG A 727 -42.93 -2.31 79.08
N THR A 728 -42.96 -3.59 78.70
CA THR A 728 -43.80 -4.59 79.36
C THR A 728 -43.30 -4.96 80.75
N LEU A 729 -41.99 -5.00 80.98
CA LEU A 729 -41.42 -5.16 82.33
C LEU A 729 -41.76 -3.98 83.26
N ARG A 730 -41.81 -2.76 82.70
CA ARG A 730 -42.27 -1.54 83.40
C ARG A 730 -43.76 -1.61 83.74
N ASP A 731 -44.58 -2.07 82.81
CA ASP A 731 -46.03 -2.23 83.00
C ASP A 731 -46.38 -3.40 83.95
N SER A 732 -45.44 -4.32 84.18
CA SER A 732 -45.58 -5.49 85.07
C SER A 732 -45.13 -5.23 86.53
N GLY A 733 -44.77 -3.99 86.88
CA GLY A 733 -44.50 -3.60 88.28
C GLY A 733 -43.11 -3.97 88.83
N PHE A 734 -42.14 -4.30 87.99
CA PHE A 734 -40.75 -4.51 88.40
C PHE A 734 -39.85 -3.40 87.85
N GLY A 735 -39.64 -2.33 88.64
CA GLY A 735 -38.60 -1.33 88.37
C GLY A 735 -38.82 0.02 89.05
N SER A 736 -37.94 0.34 90.00
CA SER A 736 -37.82 1.63 90.70
C SER A 736 -37.52 2.79 89.75
N GLU A 737 -38.03 3.99 90.07
CA GLU A 737 -37.58 5.26 89.49
C GLU A 737 -36.12 5.51 89.91
N ALA A 738 -35.15 5.37 88.99
CA ALA A 738 -33.87 6.09 88.99
C ALA A 738 -33.04 5.78 87.73
N ASP A 739 -32.61 6.86 87.07
CA ASP A 739 -31.47 7.05 86.16
C ASP A 739 -31.45 6.40 84.76
N VAL A 740 -31.89 7.23 83.82
CA VAL A 740 -31.68 7.17 82.36
C VAL A 740 -30.33 7.82 82.01
N PRO A 741 -29.52 7.27 81.09
CA PRO A 741 -28.64 8.07 80.24
C PRO A 741 -29.34 8.35 78.91
N THR A 742 -29.57 9.64 78.65
CA THR A 742 -30.07 10.19 77.40
C THR A 742 -28.98 10.09 76.33
N LEU A 743 -29.30 9.58 75.13
CA LEU A 743 -28.47 9.84 73.94
C LEU A 743 -29.32 10.58 72.90
N ALA A 744 -28.72 11.66 72.40
CA ALA A 744 -29.34 12.80 71.76
C ALA A 744 -29.91 12.56 70.35
N SER A 745 -30.91 13.36 69.99
CA SER A 745 -31.25 13.70 68.59
C SER A 745 -30.25 14.71 68.02
N PRO A 746 -29.96 14.64 66.71
CA PRO A 746 -30.36 15.75 65.82
C PRO A 746 -30.93 15.21 64.48
N LYS A 747 -32.08 15.68 63.99
CA LYS A 747 -32.36 16.91 63.21
C LYS A 747 -31.75 16.95 61.79
N ALA A 748 -32.68 17.17 60.85
CA ALA A 748 -32.59 17.87 59.57
C ALA A 748 -31.90 17.18 58.38
N SER A 749 -32.75 16.77 57.44
CA SER A 749 -32.48 16.57 56.02
C SER A 749 -32.30 17.92 55.31
N GLU A 750 -31.13 18.13 54.70
CA GLU A 750 -30.94 18.94 53.49
C GLU A 750 -30.61 17.97 52.35
N GLU A 751 -31.34 18.04 51.23
CA GLU A 751 -30.95 17.50 49.90
C GLU A 751 -29.73 18.30 49.36
N PRO A 752 -28.93 17.87 48.35
CA PRO A 752 -29.21 16.98 47.21
C PRO A 752 -28.08 15.93 46.98
N ASP A 753 -27.99 15.00 46.02
CA ASP A 753 -28.45 14.85 44.65
C ASP A 753 -28.76 13.36 44.40
N ALA A 754 -29.87 13.07 43.72
CA ALA A 754 -30.20 11.73 43.24
C ALA A 754 -29.63 11.51 41.84
N GLU A 755 -28.55 10.73 41.72
CA GLU A 755 -28.29 9.95 40.50
C GLU A 755 -28.98 8.59 40.62
N PRO A 756 -29.81 8.18 39.64
CA PRO A 756 -30.61 6.97 39.75
C PRO A 756 -29.79 5.72 39.40
N GLY A 757 -29.46 4.92 40.43
CA GLY A 757 -28.96 3.57 40.30
C GLY A 757 -30.01 2.59 39.76
N GLY A 758 -29.75 2.05 38.57
CA GLY A 758 -29.75 0.61 38.30
C GLY A 758 -30.95 -0.24 38.76
N GLY A 759 -32.18 0.14 38.42
CA GLY A 759 -33.33 -0.76 38.49
C GLY A 759 -33.20 -1.91 37.49
N LYS A 760 -33.22 -3.16 37.98
CA LYS A 760 -33.40 -4.39 37.19
C LYS A 760 -34.53 -4.18 36.19
N LYS A 761 -34.23 -4.31 34.89
CA LYS A 761 -35.22 -4.36 33.79
C LYS A 761 -36.16 -5.56 33.98
N MET A 762 -37.20 -5.36 34.78
CA MET A 762 -38.50 -5.95 34.48
C MET A 762 -38.93 -5.30 33.17
N GLU A 763 -39.23 -6.08 32.14
CA GLU A 763 -39.83 -5.54 30.92
C GLU A 763 -41.13 -4.83 31.32
N GLU A 764 -41.10 -3.50 31.37
CA GLU A 764 -42.28 -2.65 31.50
C GLU A 764 -43.24 -3.05 30.39
N ARG A 765 -44.36 -3.65 30.81
CA ARG A 765 -45.55 -3.81 29.99
C ARG A 765 -46.06 -2.40 29.72
N GLY A 766 -45.55 -1.76 28.66
CA GLY A 766 -45.72 -0.33 28.41
C GLY A 766 -47.13 0.16 28.69
N ASP A 767 -47.23 1.19 29.53
CA ASP A 767 -48.48 1.80 29.95
C ASP A 767 -49.31 2.16 28.70
N GLY A 768 -50.51 1.59 28.57
CA GLY A 768 -51.40 1.79 27.42
C GLY A 768 -52.01 3.19 27.31
N TYR A 769 -51.42 4.20 27.96
CA TYR A 769 -51.89 5.58 27.97
C TYR A 769 -51.36 6.39 26.78
N HIS A 770 -52.09 7.45 26.42
CA HIS A 770 -51.64 8.39 25.40
C HIS A 770 -50.39 9.16 25.84
N VAL A 771 -49.36 9.17 25.01
CA VAL A 771 -48.08 9.88 25.27
C VAL A 771 -48.02 11.15 24.43
N SER A 772 -48.41 11.06 23.16
CA SER A 772 -48.35 12.19 22.21
C SER A 772 -49.29 13.32 22.62
N ALA A 773 -50.47 12.99 23.14
CA ALA A 773 -51.44 13.96 23.65
C ALA A 773 -51.00 14.66 24.95
N ARG A 774 -49.97 14.17 25.66
CA ARG A 774 -49.41 14.79 26.88
C ARG A 774 -48.11 15.56 26.62
N HIS A 775 -47.71 15.74 25.37
CA HIS A 775 -46.58 16.62 25.05
C HIS A 775 -46.83 18.04 25.56
N LEU A 776 -45.84 18.58 26.27
CA LEU A 776 -45.97 19.83 27.02
C LEU A 776 -46.41 21.01 26.14
N LEU A 777 -45.92 21.10 24.91
CA LEU A 777 -46.29 22.15 23.96
C LEU A 777 -47.41 21.68 23.02
N TYR A 778 -48.51 22.43 22.93
CA TYR A 778 -49.59 22.12 22.00
C TYR A 778 -49.18 22.45 20.54
N PRO A 779 -49.52 21.61 19.54
CA PRO A 779 -49.11 21.86 18.16
C PRO A 779 -49.63 23.18 17.58
N SER A 780 -48.77 23.91 16.85
CA SER A 780 -49.11 25.12 16.09
C SER A 780 -49.58 26.33 16.94
N CYS A 781 -49.39 26.32 18.26
CA CYS A 781 -49.57 27.47 19.13
C CYS A 781 -48.58 27.46 20.31
N ALA A 782 -48.46 28.57 21.04
CA ALA A 782 -47.54 28.71 22.17
C ALA A 782 -48.16 28.26 23.53
N VAL A 783 -49.28 27.52 23.50
CA VAL A 783 -49.96 27.09 24.73
C VAL A 783 -49.28 25.85 25.29
N THR A 784 -48.96 25.89 26.58
CA THR A 784 -48.42 24.76 27.34
C THR A 784 -49.54 24.01 28.03
N ARG A 785 -49.48 22.68 27.98
CA ARG A 785 -50.36 21.80 28.73
C ARG A 785 -49.94 21.74 30.20
N PHE A 786 -50.89 21.46 31.07
CA PHE A 786 -50.63 21.07 32.45
C PHE A 786 -49.90 19.71 32.47
N PRO A 787 -48.83 19.54 33.26
CA PRO A 787 -48.08 18.28 33.30
C PRO A 787 -48.90 17.16 33.96
N VAL A 788 -49.11 16.07 33.22
CA VAL A 788 -49.87 14.89 33.70
C VAL A 788 -48.95 13.66 33.74
N PRO A 789 -48.50 13.22 34.93
CA PRO A 789 -47.75 11.97 35.10
C PRO A 789 -48.56 10.71 34.71
N ASN A 790 -47.90 9.60 34.38
CA ASN A 790 -48.57 8.35 33.95
C ASN A 790 -49.61 7.86 34.96
N GLU A 791 -49.30 7.96 36.26
CA GLU A 791 -50.20 7.54 37.36
C GLU A 791 -51.49 8.36 37.45
N LYS A 792 -51.52 9.59 36.90
CA LYS A 792 -52.63 10.54 37.03
C LYS A 792 -53.44 10.71 35.74
N VAL A 793 -53.15 9.90 34.71
CA VAL A 793 -53.88 9.91 33.44
C VAL A 793 -55.34 9.48 33.61
N PRO A 794 -55.68 8.35 34.28
CA PRO A 794 -57.07 7.89 34.38
C PRO A 794 -57.95 8.86 35.17
N TRP A 795 -59.17 9.13 34.68
CA TRP A 795 -60.10 10.05 35.35
C TRP A 795 -60.47 9.59 36.76
N GLU A 796 -60.46 8.28 37.00
CA GLU A 796 -60.75 7.63 38.28
C GLU A 796 -59.73 7.96 39.37
N THR A 797 -58.50 8.31 38.99
CA THR A 797 -57.46 8.68 39.95
C THR A 797 -57.62 10.14 40.38
N GLU A 798 -57.58 10.36 41.69
CA GLU A 798 -57.69 11.71 42.27
C GLU A 798 -56.45 12.56 41.94
N PHE A 799 -56.69 13.76 41.41
CA PHE A 799 -55.66 14.73 41.06
C PHE A 799 -56.08 16.14 41.49
N LEU A 800 -55.87 16.45 42.78
CA LEU A 800 -56.39 17.65 43.44
C LEU A 800 -55.89 18.99 42.86
N ILE A 801 -54.66 19.02 42.33
CA ILE A 801 -54.04 20.24 41.77
C ILE A 801 -54.31 20.42 40.27
N TYR A 802 -55.18 19.60 39.68
CA TYR A 802 -55.39 19.58 38.24
C TYR A 802 -56.20 20.79 37.75
N ASP A 803 -55.51 21.81 37.25
CA ASP A 803 -56.11 23.01 36.65
C ASP A 803 -55.53 23.28 35.24
N PRO A 804 -56.01 22.56 34.21
CA PRO A 804 -55.50 22.70 32.85
C PRO A 804 -56.02 23.98 32.16
N PRO A 805 -55.16 24.68 31.39
CA PRO A 805 -55.58 25.88 30.67
C PRO A 805 -56.67 25.57 29.63
N PHE A 806 -57.60 26.50 29.43
CA PHE A 806 -58.66 26.38 28.42
C PHE A 806 -58.21 27.04 27.11
N TYR A 807 -58.16 26.26 26.02
CA TYR A 807 -57.76 26.73 24.70
C TYR A 807 -58.67 26.20 23.59
N THR A 808 -59.12 27.09 22.72
CA THR A 808 -59.88 26.79 21.50
C THR A 808 -59.42 27.73 20.39
N ALA A 809 -59.01 27.19 19.24
CA ALA A 809 -58.49 27.98 18.13
C ALA A 809 -59.60 28.70 17.36
N GLU A 810 -59.42 30.00 17.12
CA GLU A 810 -60.26 30.81 16.24
C GLU A 810 -59.86 30.58 14.77
N ARG A 811 -60.79 30.10 13.94
CA ARG A 811 -60.62 29.98 12.49
C ARG A 811 -61.81 30.63 11.78
N LYS A 812 -61.57 31.16 10.58
CA LYS A 812 -62.49 32.03 9.84
C LYS A 812 -63.76 31.34 9.31
N ASP A 813 -63.81 30.01 9.28
CA ASP A 813 -64.96 29.24 8.78
C ASP A 813 -65.93 28.89 9.92
N ILE A 814 -66.74 29.86 10.35
CA ILE A 814 -67.65 29.73 11.50
C ILE A 814 -68.77 28.70 11.25
N ALA A 815 -69.10 28.40 9.99
CA ALA A 815 -70.22 27.51 9.63
C ALA A 815 -69.97 26.00 9.87
N THR A 816 -68.71 25.56 10.02
CA THR A 816 -68.34 24.14 10.08
C THR A 816 -67.70 23.69 11.39
N MET A 817 -67.58 24.57 12.39
CA MET A 817 -66.96 24.28 13.68
C MET A 817 -67.95 24.39 14.86
N ASP A 818 -67.61 23.82 16.01
CA ASP A 818 -68.33 24.10 17.26
C ASP A 818 -68.03 25.51 17.79
N PRO A 819 -68.98 26.10 18.56
CA PRO A 819 -68.84 27.46 19.09
C PRO A 819 -67.55 27.65 19.88
N VAL A 820 -67.04 28.89 19.85
CA VAL A 820 -65.84 29.30 20.58
C VAL A 820 -66.28 29.86 21.94
N GLY A 821 -65.96 29.15 23.03
CA GLY A 821 -66.20 29.62 24.40
C GLY A 821 -66.65 28.52 25.36
N ASP A 822 -66.62 28.82 26.67
CA ASP A 822 -67.08 27.95 27.78
C ASP A 822 -68.49 28.36 28.29
N ALA A 823 -69.22 29.17 27.51
CA ALA A 823 -70.55 29.65 27.90
C ALA A 823 -71.57 28.49 27.84
N LEU A 824 -72.16 28.17 29.00
CA LEU A 824 -73.08 27.04 29.17
C LEU A 824 -74.28 27.07 28.21
N GLU A 825 -74.74 28.27 27.83
CA GLU A 825 -75.83 28.47 26.87
C GLU A 825 -75.50 27.93 25.47
N LEU A 826 -74.28 28.19 24.97
CA LEU A 826 -73.83 27.73 23.64
C LEU A 826 -73.56 26.21 23.62
N LEU A 827 -73.08 25.66 24.75
CA LEU A 827 -72.76 24.22 24.88
C LEU A 827 -74.00 23.35 25.04
N SER A 828 -75.08 23.87 25.62
CA SER A 828 -76.35 23.14 25.81
C SER A 828 -77.09 22.81 24.51
N THR A 829 -76.71 23.43 23.39
CA THR A 829 -77.32 23.21 22.07
C THR A 829 -76.83 21.92 21.40
N ILE A 830 -75.73 21.34 21.89
CA ILE A 830 -75.05 20.18 21.27
C ILE A 830 -75.61 18.86 21.82
N GLN A 831 -75.99 17.94 20.94
CA GLN A 831 -76.38 16.57 21.32
C GLN A 831 -75.17 15.62 21.36
N TYR A 832 -74.66 15.36 22.57
CA TYR A 832 -73.57 14.40 22.78
C TYR A 832 -74.04 12.94 22.72
N ASN A 833 -73.14 12.01 22.37
CA ASN A 833 -73.41 10.58 22.21
C ASN A 833 -74.52 10.22 21.17
N ALA A 834 -74.88 11.16 20.30
CA ALA A 834 -75.84 11.00 19.20
C ALA A 834 -75.30 11.59 17.90
N VAL A 835 -75.99 11.34 16.78
CA VAL A 835 -75.71 12.01 15.51
C VAL A 835 -76.37 13.39 15.54
N ASP A 836 -75.56 14.43 15.61
CA ASP A 836 -75.96 15.83 15.76
C ASP A 836 -75.91 16.54 14.40
N GLY A 837 -77.05 16.54 13.70
CA GLY A 837 -77.18 17.07 12.34
C GLY A 837 -76.32 16.30 11.33
N LEU A 838 -75.29 16.95 10.78
CA LEU A 838 -74.33 16.34 9.84
C LEU A 838 -73.09 15.75 10.55
N ARG A 839 -72.98 15.89 11.87
CA ARG A 839 -71.82 15.44 12.64
C ARG A 839 -72.15 14.21 13.47
N ASP A 840 -71.39 13.16 13.25
CA ASP A 840 -71.41 12.00 14.13
C ASP A 840 -70.56 12.31 15.37
N ARG A 841 -71.19 12.37 16.55
CA ARG A 841 -70.52 12.60 17.84
C ARG A 841 -70.48 11.33 18.68
N GLN A 842 -70.75 10.16 18.11
CA GLN A 842 -70.69 8.89 18.83
C GLN A 842 -69.27 8.36 18.84
N SER A 843 -68.73 7.99 20.01
CA SER A 843 -67.41 7.39 20.08
C SER A 843 -67.45 5.90 19.76
N PHE A 844 -66.42 5.40 19.07
CA PHE A 844 -66.21 3.97 18.85
C PHE A 844 -65.87 3.20 20.14
N HIS A 845 -65.46 3.89 21.20
CA HIS A 845 -65.21 3.32 22.52
C HIS A 845 -66.48 3.16 23.39
N GLY A 846 -67.62 3.71 22.95
CA GLY A 846 -68.87 3.72 23.70
C GLY A 846 -69.27 5.14 24.14
N PRO A 847 -70.34 5.28 24.94
CA PRO A 847 -70.81 6.59 25.39
C PRO A 847 -69.77 7.24 26.33
N TYR A 848 -69.35 8.47 26.03
CA TYR A 848 -68.44 9.24 26.89
C TYR A 848 -69.20 10.10 27.89
N VAL A 849 -68.54 10.39 29.00
CA VAL A 849 -69.08 11.22 30.08
C VAL A 849 -69.05 12.69 29.68
N VAL A 850 -70.12 13.42 29.97
CA VAL A 850 -70.21 14.88 29.77
C VAL A 850 -70.28 15.54 31.14
N GLN A 851 -69.31 16.39 31.45
CA GLN A 851 -69.22 17.12 32.72
C GLN A 851 -69.22 18.63 32.43
N ALA A 852 -70.09 19.38 33.11
CA ALA A 852 -70.25 20.83 32.91
C ALA A 852 -70.48 21.24 31.42
N GLY A 853 -71.20 20.42 30.65
CA GLY A 853 -71.51 20.70 29.24
C GLY A 853 -70.38 20.35 28.24
N LEU A 854 -69.27 19.80 28.70
CA LEU A 854 -68.13 19.38 27.88
C LEU A 854 -67.90 17.86 28.00
N PRO A 855 -67.56 17.17 26.89
CA PRO A 855 -67.26 15.74 26.92
C PRO A 855 -65.87 15.50 27.52
N LEU A 856 -65.67 14.38 28.21
CA LEU A 856 -64.37 13.96 28.73
C LEU A 856 -63.74 12.90 27.83
N ASN A 857 -62.43 13.04 27.58
CA ASN A 857 -61.65 12.12 26.77
C ASN A 857 -61.64 10.72 27.40
N PRO A 858 -62.07 9.66 26.69
CA PRO A 858 -62.20 8.32 27.27
C PRO A 858 -60.85 7.71 27.70
N MET A 859 -59.72 8.20 27.19
CA MET A 859 -58.39 7.67 27.54
C MET A 859 -57.71 8.39 28.71
N GLY A 860 -58.35 9.41 29.29
CA GLY A 860 -57.86 10.13 30.47
C GLY A 860 -57.42 11.58 30.22
N ARG A 861 -56.81 12.17 31.25
CA ARG A 861 -56.32 13.56 31.28
C ARG A 861 -55.19 13.79 30.28
N THR A 862 -55.26 14.92 29.57
CA THR A 862 -54.23 15.36 28.62
C THR A 862 -53.51 16.63 29.07
N GLY A 863 -54.06 17.36 30.04
CA GLY A 863 -53.50 18.62 30.53
C GLY A 863 -53.95 19.86 29.76
N LEU A 864 -54.97 19.78 28.91
CA LEU A 864 -55.51 20.94 28.18
C LEU A 864 -57.02 20.84 28.04
N ARG A 865 -57.76 21.87 28.44
CA ARG A 865 -59.22 21.97 28.26
C ARG A 865 -59.58 22.74 27.00
N GLY A 866 -60.79 22.53 26.51
CA GLY A 866 -61.32 23.18 25.29
C GLY A 866 -61.17 22.31 24.04
N ARG A 867 -61.61 22.85 22.89
CA ARG A 867 -61.58 22.13 21.60
C ARG A 867 -60.17 22.04 21.00
N GLY A 868 -59.27 22.92 21.44
CA GLY A 868 -57.96 23.07 20.81
C GLY A 868 -58.11 23.45 19.33
N SER A 869 -57.41 22.73 18.47
CA SER A 869 -57.40 22.95 17.01
C SER A 869 -58.37 22.03 16.21
N LEU A 870 -59.08 21.11 16.89
CA LEU A 870 -59.99 20.14 16.25
C LEU A 870 -61.32 20.79 15.84
N ASN A 871 -62.14 20.12 15.03
CA ASN A 871 -63.35 20.74 14.45
C ASN A 871 -64.53 20.76 15.42
N CYS A 872 -64.69 19.70 16.22
CA CYS A 872 -65.78 19.53 17.16
C CYS A 872 -65.29 19.04 18.54
N PHE A 873 -66.09 19.31 19.57
CA PHE A 873 -65.98 18.66 20.87
C PHE A 873 -66.35 17.18 20.78
N GLY A 874 -65.67 16.34 21.56
CA GLY A 874 -65.81 14.89 21.56
C GLY A 874 -64.98 14.20 20.46
N PRO A 875 -65.45 13.07 19.91
CA PRO A 875 -64.71 12.32 18.91
C PRO A 875 -64.71 13.05 17.55
N ASN A 876 -63.54 13.12 16.93
CA ASN A 876 -63.34 13.61 15.57
C ASN A 876 -62.96 12.41 14.69
N HIS A 877 -63.90 11.92 13.90
CA HIS A 877 -63.69 10.72 13.09
C HIS A 877 -62.80 10.97 11.87
N ALA A 878 -61.74 10.19 11.76
CA ALA A 878 -60.79 10.15 10.66
C ALA A 878 -60.81 8.79 9.95
N LEU A 879 -60.34 8.77 8.70
CA LEU A 879 -60.15 7.55 7.93
C LEU A 879 -58.71 7.49 7.41
N HIS A 880 -58.04 6.38 7.68
CA HIS A 880 -56.66 6.12 7.25
C HIS A 880 -56.61 4.88 6.34
N PRO A 881 -56.61 5.06 5.01
CA PRO A 881 -56.30 3.97 4.09
C PRO A 881 -54.81 3.63 4.17
N VAL A 882 -54.50 2.37 4.50
CA VAL A 882 -53.13 1.84 4.47
C VAL A 882 -52.97 0.99 3.22
N VAL A 883 -52.46 1.61 2.16
CA VAL A 883 -52.24 0.94 0.88
C VAL A 883 -50.87 0.28 0.89
N THR A 884 -50.84 -1.06 0.77
CA THR A 884 -49.61 -1.85 0.86
C THR A 884 -49.44 -2.79 -0.34
N ARG A 885 -48.19 -3.10 -0.66
CA ARG A 885 -47.80 -4.14 -1.63
C ARG A 885 -46.54 -4.87 -1.17
N TRP A 886 -46.29 -6.06 -1.71
CA TRP A 886 -45.01 -6.75 -1.48
C TRP A 886 -43.85 -6.00 -2.17
N LYS A 887 -42.66 -6.00 -1.53
CA LYS A 887 -41.43 -5.57 -2.18
C LYS A 887 -40.90 -6.69 -3.06
N TRP A 888 -40.62 -6.39 -4.33
CA TRP A 888 -40.10 -7.34 -5.31
C TRP A 888 -38.63 -7.04 -5.63
N ASN A 889 -37.82 -8.08 -5.90
CA ASN A 889 -36.46 -7.93 -6.44
C ASN A 889 -36.49 -7.83 -7.98
N GLU A 890 -35.32 -7.60 -8.60
CA GLU A 890 -35.19 -7.52 -10.06
C GLU A 890 -35.56 -8.82 -10.79
N GLU A 891 -35.54 -9.95 -10.08
CA GLU A 891 -35.89 -11.28 -10.58
C GLU A 891 -37.40 -11.61 -10.45
N GLY A 892 -38.21 -10.70 -9.90
CA GLY A 892 -39.66 -10.90 -9.74
C GLY A 892 -40.06 -11.77 -8.54
N ALA A 893 -39.21 -11.91 -7.53
CA ALA A 893 -39.47 -12.59 -6.26
C ALA A 893 -39.69 -11.62 -5.09
N ILE A 894 -40.50 -12.02 -4.10
CA ILE A 894 -40.77 -11.22 -2.90
C ILE A 894 -39.53 -11.15 -2.01
N CYS A 895 -39.06 -9.94 -1.72
CA CYS A 895 -37.95 -9.73 -0.80
C CYS A 895 -38.31 -10.15 0.62
N ARG A 896 -37.40 -10.87 1.30
CA ARG A 896 -37.56 -11.31 2.69
C ARG A 896 -36.38 -10.85 3.54
N LYS A 897 -36.64 -10.59 4.81
CA LYS A 897 -35.62 -10.32 5.83
C LYS A 897 -35.75 -11.36 6.92
N SER A 898 -34.75 -12.25 7.04
CA SER A 898 -34.88 -13.51 7.77
C SER A 898 -36.06 -14.34 7.21
N ILE A 899 -37.07 -14.65 8.01
CA ILE A 899 -38.24 -15.45 7.61
C ILE A 899 -39.40 -14.58 7.10
N LYS A 900 -39.45 -13.29 7.48
CA LYS A 900 -40.58 -12.40 7.21
C LYS A 900 -40.45 -11.70 5.87
N LYS A 901 -41.59 -11.52 5.18
CA LYS A 901 -41.68 -10.80 3.90
C LYS A 901 -41.57 -9.29 4.11
N MET A 902 -41.03 -8.56 3.14
CA MET A 902 -40.93 -7.10 3.18
C MET A 902 -42.11 -6.43 2.46
N LEU A 903 -42.68 -5.42 3.11
CA LEU A 903 -43.78 -4.61 2.57
C LEU A 903 -43.30 -3.24 2.11
N GLU A 904 -44.00 -2.71 1.12
CA GLU A 904 -44.00 -1.30 0.75
C GLU A 904 -45.36 -0.68 1.07
N VAL A 905 -45.34 0.54 1.57
CA VAL A 905 -46.54 1.34 1.86
C VAL A 905 -46.50 2.65 1.07
N LEU A 906 -47.67 3.08 0.57
CA LEU A 906 -47.81 4.38 -0.06
C LEU A 906 -47.82 5.49 1.01
N VAL A 907 -46.88 6.44 0.91
CA VAL A 907 -46.74 7.55 1.86
C VAL A 907 -46.67 8.89 1.14
N VAL A 908 -47.09 9.93 1.86
CA VAL A 908 -47.13 11.31 1.40
C VAL A 908 -46.28 12.17 2.32
N LYS A 909 -45.47 13.07 1.75
CA LYS A 909 -44.76 14.11 2.50
C LYS A 909 -45.24 15.49 2.06
N VAL A 910 -45.70 16.26 3.04
CA VAL A 910 -46.15 17.65 2.90
C VAL A 910 -44.93 18.57 3.11
N PRO A 911 -44.76 19.65 2.34
CA PRO A 911 -43.49 20.40 2.28
C PRO A 911 -43.07 21.07 3.60
N LEU A 912 -44.00 21.31 4.53
CA LEU A 912 -43.73 21.90 5.85
C LEU A 912 -43.52 20.86 6.97
N SER A 913 -43.65 19.57 6.67
CA SER A 913 -43.47 18.50 7.65
C SER A 913 -42.22 17.67 7.35
N GLU A 914 -41.35 17.48 8.33
CA GLU A 914 -40.19 16.58 8.20
C GLU A 914 -40.59 15.10 8.11
N HIS A 915 -41.78 14.77 8.63
CA HIS A 915 -42.32 13.42 8.72
C HIS A 915 -43.11 13.01 7.48
N TRP A 916 -43.04 11.73 7.13
CA TRP A 916 -43.97 11.10 6.20
C TRP A 916 -45.31 10.85 6.91
N ALA A 917 -46.39 10.89 6.15
CA ALA A 917 -47.74 10.59 6.63
C ALA A 917 -48.42 9.59 5.70
N LEU A 918 -49.30 8.76 6.29
CA LEU A 918 -50.25 7.98 5.51
C LEU A 918 -51.25 8.91 4.80
N PRO A 919 -51.77 8.53 3.62
CA PRO A 919 -52.75 9.31 2.84
C PRO A 919 -54.16 9.27 3.47
N GLY A 920 -54.25 9.56 4.77
CA GLY A 920 -55.48 9.60 5.56
C GLY A 920 -55.73 10.96 6.21
N GLY A 921 -56.88 11.11 6.86
CA GLY A 921 -57.22 12.35 7.55
C GLY A 921 -58.69 12.44 7.95
N SER A 922 -59.08 13.63 8.40
CA SER A 922 -60.48 13.95 8.71
C SER A 922 -61.35 13.88 7.46
N ARG A 923 -62.56 13.36 7.61
CA ARG A 923 -63.60 13.39 6.57
C ARG A 923 -64.44 14.64 6.78
N GLU A 924 -64.79 15.35 5.71
CA GLU A 924 -65.79 16.40 5.82
C GLU A 924 -67.20 15.79 5.96
N PRO A 925 -68.14 16.48 6.63
CA PRO A 925 -69.52 16.01 6.74
C PRO A 925 -70.11 15.75 5.35
N GLY A 926 -70.57 14.51 5.10
CA GLY A 926 -71.14 14.08 3.82
C GLY A 926 -70.14 13.52 2.81
N GLU A 927 -68.84 13.53 3.08
CA GLU A 927 -67.82 13.02 2.15
C GLU A 927 -67.31 11.60 2.48
N THR A 928 -67.10 10.81 1.43
CA THR A 928 -66.62 9.42 1.49
C THR A 928 -65.09 9.29 1.61
N LEU A 929 -64.31 10.20 1.02
CA LEU A 929 -62.84 10.12 0.99
C LEU A 929 -62.15 11.21 1.84
N PRO A 930 -60.98 10.93 2.47
CA PRO A 930 -60.24 11.94 3.25
C PRO A 930 -59.63 13.04 2.39
N ARG A 931 -59.51 14.26 2.95
CA ARG A 931 -58.92 15.43 2.28
C ARG A 931 -57.51 15.17 1.70
N LYS A 932 -56.60 14.55 2.48
CA LYS A 932 -55.22 14.29 2.02
C LYS A 932 -55.15 13.32 0.85
N LEU A 933 -56.06 12.36 0.78
CA LEU A 933 -56.13 11.41 -0.33
C LEU A 933 -56.59 12.11 -1.62
N LYS A 934 -57.55 13.05 -1.52
CA LYS A 934 -58.02 13.84 -2.65
C LYS A 934 -56.95 14.76 -3.25
N GLN A 935 -55.98 15.20 -2.44
CA GLN A 935 -54.84 16.02 -2.90
C GLN A 935 -53.82 15.25 -3.74
N ILE A 936 -53.78 13.91 -3.61
CA ILE A 936 -52.80 13.05 -4.29
C ILE A 936 -53.41 12.21 -5.41
N LEU A 937 -54.75 12.16 -5.50
CA LEU A 937 -55.49 11.33 -6.44
C LEU A 937 -56.34 12.19 -7.37
N ARG A 938 -56.19 11.99 -8.69
CA ARG A 938 -57.02 12.67 -9.70
C ARG A 938 -58.52 12.46 -9.42
N GLN A 939 -59.31 13.52 -9.60
CA GLN A 939 -60.75 13.54 -9.32
C GLN A 939 -61.53 12.42 -10.04
N GLU A 940 -61.13 12.11 -11.27
CA GLU A 940 -61.72 11.05 -12.10
C GLU A 940 -61.63 9.64 -11.46
N HIS A 941 -60.69 9.44 -10.52
CA HIS A 941 -60.43 8.14 -9.90
C HIS A 941 -61.01 7.99 -8.49
N TRP A 942 -61.64 9.02 -7.94
CA TRP A 942 -62.26 8.95 -6.61
C TRP A 942 -63.30 7.81 -6.50
N PRO A 943 -64.21 7.59 -7.46
CA PRO A 943 -65.20 6.51 -7.37
C PRO A 943 -64.57 5.11 -7.44
N SER A 944 -63.46 4.96 -8.17
CA SER A 944 -62.71 3.70 -8.24
C SER A 944 -62.02 3.40 -6.91
N PHE A 945 -61.40 4.40 -6.29
CA PHE A 945 -60.76 4.21 -4.99
C PHE A 945 -61.78 3.93 -3.87
N GLU A 946 -62.98 4.51 -3.95
CA GLU A 946 -64.07 4.16 -3.03
C GLU A 946 -64.47 2.68 -3.12
N LYS A 947 -64.46 2.09 -4.31
CA LYS A 947 -64.69 0.64 -4.49
C LYS A 947 -63.56 -0.17 -3.84
N LEU A 948 -62.30 0.28 -3.95
CA LEU A 948 -61.16 -0.35 -3.30
C LEU A 948 -61.24 -0.27 -1.77
N LEU A 949 -61.63 0.89 -1.23
CA LEU A 949 -61.87 1.07 0.21
C LEU A 949 -62.94 0.13 0.75
N LYS A 950 -64.03 -0.08 0.00
CA LYS A 950 -65.09 -1.04 0.38
C LYS A 950 -64.63 -2.51 0.34
N ARG A 951 -63.60 -2.82 -0.45
CA ARG A 951 -62.99 -4.15 -0.54
C ARG A 951 -61.88 -4.38 0.50
N GLY A 952 -61.30 -3.31 1.05
CA GLY A 952 -60.25 -3.39 2.05
C GLY A 952 -60.71 -3.95 3.39
N SER A 953 -59.78 -4.49 4.18
CA SER A 953 -60.05 -5.02 5.52
C SER A 953 -59.89 -3.92 6.58
N GLU A 954 -60.81 -3.86 7.54
CA GLU A 954 -60.67 -2.98 8.71
C GLU A 954 -59.63 -3.58 9.67
N VAL A 955 -58.55 -2.83 9.92
CA VAL A 955 -57.42 -3.26 10.78
C VAL A 955 -57.50 -2.66 12.16
N TYR A 956 -58.03 -1.45 12.25
CA TYR A 956 -58.16 -0.75 13.51
C TYR A 956 -59.32 0.23 13.49
N LYS A 957 -60.08 0.26 14.58
CA LYS A 957 -61.12 1.23 14.83
C LYS A 957 -61.11 1.63 16.29
N GLY A 958 -60.95 2.92 16.56
CA GLY A 958 -60.89 3.43 17.92
C GLY A 958 -60.06 4.69 18.07
N TYR A 959 -59.69 4.99 19.31
CA TYR A 959 -58.93 6.17 19.71
C TYR A 959 -57.53 6.23 19.12
N VAL A 960 -57.12 7.40 18.64
CA VAL A 960 -55.75 7.64 18.17
C VAL A 960 -55.06 8.64 19.08
N ASP A 961 -53.89 8.27 19.59
CA ASP A 961 -53.01 9.19 20.29
C ASP A 961 -52.43 10.22 19.31
N ASP A 962 -53.02 11.42 19.29
CA ASP A 962 -52.62 12.54 18.45
C ASP A 962 -52.27 13.74 19.35
N PRO A 963 -51.19 14.49 19.05
CA PRO A 963 -50.76 15.60 19.88
C PRO A 963 -51.77 16.76 19.94
N ARG A 964 -52.83 16.74 19.12
CA ARG A 964 -53.93 17.72 19.17
C ARG A 964 -55.06 17.34 20.13
N ASN A 965 -55.08 16.11 20.65
CA ASN A 965 -56.14 15.67 21.58
C ASN A 965 -56.10 16.50 22.85
N THR A 966 -57.26 16.90 23.35
CA THR A 966 -57.45 17.63 24.60
C THR A 966 -58.28 16.78 25.56
N ASP A 967 -58.61 17.34 26.71
CA ASP A 967 -59.55 16.71 27.65
C ASP A 967 -60.95 16.62 27.05
N ASN A 968 -61.28 17.49 26.08
CA ASN A 968 -62.65 17.64 25.56
C ASN A 968 -62.80 17.35 24.06
N ALA A 969 -61.72 17.09 23.33
CA ALA A 969 -61.77 16.77 21.92
C ALA A 969 -60.64 15.79 21.58
N TRP A 970 -60.97 14.69 20.93
CA TRP A 970 -59.98 13.67 20.54
C TRP A 970 -60.26 13.14 19.15
N ILE A 971 -59.27 12.46 18.58
CA ILE A 971 -59.38 11.84 17.27
C ILE A 971 -59.62 10.35 17.42
N GLU A 972 -60.60 9.86 16.67
CA GLU A 972 -60.81 8.44 16.47
C GLU A 972 -60.65 8.11 14.99
N THR A 973 -60.03 6.99 14.68
CA THR A 973 -59.83 6.60 13.29
C THR A 973 -60.40 5.23 13.00
N VAL A 974 -60.85 5.07 11.77
CA VAL A 974 -60.94 3.77 11.11
C VAL A 974 -59.73 3.63 10.20
N ALA A 975 -58.96 2.55 10.34
CA ALA A 975 -57.84 2.21 9.49
C ALA A 975 -58.24 1.01 8.62
N VAL A 976 -58.20 1.21 7.30
CA VAL A 976 -58.57 0.19 6.32
C VAL A 976 -57.32 -0.20 5.55
N SER A 977 -56.94 -1.46 5.61
CA SER A 977 -55.82 -2.02 4.84
C SER A 977 -56.29 -2.44 3.46
N ILE A 978 -55.59 -1.93 2.45
CA ILE A 978 -55.76 -2.33 1.04
C ILE A 978 -54.44 -2.96 0.63
N HIS A 979 -54.41 -4.28 0.53
CA HIS A 979 -53.21 -5.03 0.20
C HIS A 979 -53.26 -5.55 -1.24
N PHE A 980 -52.25 -5.20 -2.04
CA PHE A 980 -52.05 -5.74 -3.38
C PHE A 980 -51.07 -6.92 -3.32
N GLN A 981 -51.60 -8.11 -3.65
CA GLN A 981 -50.86 -9.37 -3.57
C GLN A 981 -49.90 -9.55 -4.77
N ASP A 982 -50.33 -9.16 -5.98
CA ASP A 982 -49.60 -9.39 -7.23
C ASP A 982 -48.98 -8.09 -7.76
N GLN A 983 -47.78 -8.18 -8.34
CA GLN A 983 -47.07 -7.01 -8.93
C GLN A 983 -47.81 -6.43 -10.14
N ASN A 984 -48.50 -7.27 -10.91
CA ASN A 984 -49.21 -6.89 -12.14
C ASN A 984 -50.72 -6.69 -11.94
N ASP A 985 -51.16 -6.37 -10.72
CA ASP A 985 -52.56 -6.07 -10.48
C ASP A 985 -53.00 -4.85 -11.33
N VAL A 986 -54.08 -5.01 -12.08
CA VAL A 986 -54.64 -3.97 -12.95
C VAL A 986 -55.02 -2.74 -12.12
N GLU A 987 -55.51 -2.94 -10.89
CA GLU A 987 -55.90 -1.85 -10.00
C GLU A 987 -54.67 -1.14 -9.40
N LEU A 988 -53.54 -1.83 -9.20
CA LEU A 988 -52.28 -1.21 -8.75
C LEU A 988 -51.68 -0.32 -9.85
N ASN A 989 -51.62 -0.83 -11.09
CA ASN A 989 -51.14 -0.05 -12.24
C ASN A 989 -52.04 1.17 -12.52
N ARG A 990 -53.35 1.00 -12.31
CA ARG A 990 -54.33 2.08 -12.42
C ARG A 990 -54.18 3.10 -11.28
N LEU A 991 -53.83 2.67 -10.08
CA LEU A 991 -53.51 3.58 -8.98
C LEU A 991 -52.23 4.37 -9.29
N ASP A 992 -51.12 3.69 -9.63
CA ASP A 992 -49.81 4.31 -9.89
C ASP A 992 -49.87 5.34 -11.04
N SER A 993 -50.65 5.08 -12.09
CA SER A 993 -50.85 6.03 -13.20
C SER A 993 -51.68 7.27 -12.84
N ASN A 994 -52.50 7.20 -11.78
CA ASN A 994 -53.40 8.28 -11.36
C ASN A 994 -52.92 9.03 -10.11
N LEU A 995 -51.81 8.61 -9.50
CA LEU A 995 -51.16 9.31 -8.41
C LEU A 995 -50.44 10.55 -8.94
N HIS A 996 -50.99 11.74 -8.66
CA HIS A 996 -50.40 13.03 -9.01
C HIS A 996 -50.50 13.97 -7.81
N ALA A 997 -49.40 14.62 -7.46
CA ALA A 997 -49.42 15.71 -6.50
C ALA A 997 -50.11 16.92 -7.14
N CYS A 998 -51.29 17.30 -6.65
CA CYS A 998 -51.99 18.50 -7.12
C CYS A 998 -51.22 19.79 -6.80
N ASP A 999 -50.38 19.76 -5.74
CA ASP A 999 -49.53 20.88 -5.31
C ASP A 999 -48.04 20.57 -5.58
N PRO A 1000 -47.25 21.54 -6.10
CA PRO A 1000 -45.84 21.34 -6.45
C PRO A 1000 -44.92 21.03 -5.27
N GLY A 1001 -45.40 21.13 -4.02
CA GLY A 1001 -44.64 20.81 -2.82
C GLY A 1001 -44.91 19.43 -2.21
N VAL A 1002 -45.93 18.70 -2.66
CA VAL A 1002 -46.29 17.39 -2.10
C VAL A 1002 -45.51 16.29 -2.82
N THR A 1003 -44.80 15.46 -2.08
CA THR A 1003 -44.08 14.29 -2.64
C THR A 1003 -44.76 12.98 -2.23
N ILE A 1004 -44.93 12.09 -3.19
CA ILE A 1004 -45.57 10.78 -3.05
C ILE A 1004 -44.60 9.69 -3.50
N ARG A 1005 -44.43 8.65 -2.69
CA ARG A 1005 -43.64 7.47 -3.06
C ARG A 1005 -44.09 6.22 -2.32
N TRP A 1006 -43.77 5.08 -2.90
CA TRP A 1006 -43.75 3.81 -2.18
C TRP A 1006 -42.53 3.76 -1.27
N GLN A 1007 -42.74 3.42 0.00
CA GLN A 1007 -41.70 3.38 1.02
C GLN A 1007 -41.64 1.99 1.64
N VAL A 1008 -40.44 1.42 1.75
CA VAL A 1008 -40.23 0.15 2.45
C VAL A 1008 -40.56 0.35 3.93
N VAL A 1009 -41.37 -0.56 4.46
CA VAL A 1009 -41.80 -0.57 5.86
C VAL A 1009 -40.62 -0.98 6.75
N ASP A 1010 -40.24 -0.11 7.68
CA ASP A 1010 -39.21 -0.34 8.69
C ASP A 1010 -39.50 0.57 9.91
N ARG A 1011 -39.18 0.11 11.13
CA ARG A 1011 -39.34 0.87 12.38
C ARG A 1011 -38.66 2.25 12.36
N ARG A 1012 -37.57 2.37 11.59
CA ARG A 1012 -36.76 3.60 11.47
C ARG A 1012 -37.35 4.66 10.54
N VAL A 1013 -38.40 4.36 9.78
CA VAL A 1013 -39.01 5.35 8.87
C VAL A 1013 -39.58 6.52 9.71
N PRO A 1014 -39.30 7.78 9.35
CA PRO A 1014 -39.81 8.95 10.07
C PRO A 1014 -41.28 9.21 9.72
N LEU A 1015 -42.16 8.33 10.21
CA LEU A 1015 -43.62 8.47 10.18
C LEU A 1015 -44.12 9.04 11.51
N TYR A 1016 -45.30 9.66 11.51
CA TYR A 1016 -45.99 10.04 12.74
C TYR A 1016 -46.18 8.82 13.66
N ALA A 1017 -46.07 9.02 14.98
CA ALA A 1017 -46.11 7.94 15.97
C ALA A 1017 -47.40 7.10 15.90
N ASN A 1018 -48.54 7.75 15.66
CA ASN A 1018 -49.82 7.09 15.43
C ASN A 1018 -49.87 6.25 14.14
N HIS A 1019 -49.17 6.67 13.08
CA HIS A 1019 -49.11 5.90 11.83
C HIS A 1019 -48.21 4.68 11.96
N LYS A 1020 -47.18 4.76 12.81
CA LYS A 1020 -46.30 3.62 13.13
C LYS A 1020 -47.07 2.49 13.81
N THR A 1021 -47.95 2.79 14.77
CA THR A 1021 -48.74 1.76 15.45
C THR A 1021 -49.75 1.10 14.50
N LEU A 1022 -50.37 1.87 13.59
CA LEU A 1022 -51.22 1.32 12.53
C LEU A 1022 -50.45 0.39 11.60
N LEU A 1023 -49.28 0.82 11.13
CA LEU A 1023 -48.44 -0.01 10.25
C LEU A 1023 -47.93 -1.28 10.92
N GLN A 1024 -47.63 -1.22 12.21
CA GLN A 1024 -47.25 -2.41 12.98
C GLN A 1024 -48.39 -3.44 13.01
N LYS A 1025 -49.65 -3.00 13.16
CA LYS A 1025 -50.82 -3.89 13.10
C LYS A 1025 -51.01 -4.48 11.71
N VAL A 1026 -50.94 -3.65 10.66
CA VAL A 1026 -51.01 -4.12 9.25
C VAL A 1026 -49.90 -5.12 8.93
N ALA A 1027 -48.67 -4.85 9.36
CA ALA A 1027 -47.54 -5.76 9.17
C ALA A 1027 -47.74 -7.08 9.93
N ALA A 1028 -48.35 -7.06 11.11
CA ALA A 1028 -48.67 -8.26 11.87
C ALA A 1028 -49.76 -9.10 11.17
N GLU A 1029 -50.83 -8.49 10.66
CA GLU A 1029 -51.89 -9.18 9.91
C GLU A 1029 -51.35 -9.87 8.65
N LEU A 1030 -50.42 -9.21 7.93
CA LEU A 1030 -49.83 -9.74 6.70
C LEU A 1030 -48.61 -10.65 6.92
N GLY A 1031 -48.17 -10.85 8.17
CA GLY A 1031 -46.98 -11.65 8.50
C GLY A 1031 -45.66 -11.05 7.98
N ALA A 1032 -45.59 -9.73 7.87
CA ALA A 1032 -44.46 -8.98 7.32
C ALA A 1032 -43.47 -8.50 8.39
N HIS A 1033 -42.28 -8.09 7.93
CA HIS A 1033 -41.25 -7.46 8.77
C HIS A 1033 -41.64 -6.01 9.12
N TYR A 1034 -41.41 -5.61 10.37
CA TYR A 1034 -41.62 -4.24 10.88
C TYR A 1034 -40.51 -3.86 11.85
#